data_AF-A0A5C6DNJ5-F1
#
_entry.id   AF-A0A5C6DNJ5-F1
#
_cell.length_a   1.000
_cell.length_b   1.000
_cell.length_c   1.000
_cell.angle_alpha   90.00
_cell.angle_beta   90.00
_cell.angle_gamma   90.00
#
_symmetry.space_group_name_H-M   'P 1'
#
loop_
_entity.id
_entity.type
_entity.pdbx_description
1 polymer ?
#
loop_
_entity_poly.entity_id
_entity_poly.type
_entity_poly.pdbx_seq_one_letter_code
_entity_poly.pdbx_strand_id
1 'polypeptide(L)'
;MNQWATRFVAILFSALGVLQAAEIYVSPIGSDTNPGTKSQPVASLTAAQEKAREFAGEESVLVRVADGVYYLTETWQFSPIDSGTVRYPVVYRAENEGGAVLSGGSKLDLQWQPYRDGIFQAATPAGLEIDQLFLDGSLQHMARYPNHDPEIAVFNGYAADAFSPERAANWADPVGGIMHAIHGNRWGSYHYLIMGKKTDGSLTYEGGWQTGGSAMHPKYRFVENIREELDVPGEWYHDSKAGKIFFYPPAGVDLNQATVEIANLRSLVELRGTQETPVCFIRLSGFTFRHAKRTFMDTRERMLGSDWRIYRGGAVYFEGAEDCMLDHCILEQLGGNAVFVNNYNRRIRVQTCRIEDCGASAVCFVGSTAAVREPDRGRRQDGNRGAGGNARMDLLPGPLTEEYPSECTVENCLIKELGLVEKQVAGVEISMARRITVRDCSIYDVPRAGIDVGNGRWGGHLIEGCDVFNTVLETGDHGSFNSWGRDRLMSRGGGSAESDLAEIALLDNMEPTIIRNNRWRCDHGWDIDLDDGSSNYHIYNNLMLNGGLKFRQGFRRYGWNNVIINNALHPHVWYPNSGDCFIRNIVMTPYRPARMPEGKWGRELDYNLFTSNEADRDAFQQHGIDGHSVVGDAQFIDPAAGNFQVAEGSPALAIGFRNFPMDHFGVRDAKLRGIARTPMIPALRNVSSDPASIVYDWHGGKIRNIEGAEYSAWGISSEIGGVMVLYTPGWEGLLGDEGLREGDLINGCNGQRVKNVVDLIKLIQETPADQPLTIQTRRGKVVFPKCPPIPVKP
;
A
#
# COMPACT_ATOMS: atom_id res chain seq x y z
N MET A 1 -45.12 50.68 -3.05
CA MET A 1 -45.23 50.36 -4.49
C MET A 1 -44.63 48.97 -4.65
N ASN A 2 -45.42 47.90 -4.56
CA ASN A 2 -46.18 47.28 -5.67
C ASN A 2 -45.27 46.96 -6.88
N GLN A 3 -45.19 45.78 -7.48
CA GLN A 3 -45.98 44.55 -7.40
C GLN A 3 -45.44 43.55 -8.47
N TRP A 4 -45.38 42.23 -8.16
CA TRP A 4 -45.52 41.01 -9.02
C TRP A 4 -44.64 40.81 -10.30
N ALA A 5 -44.32 39.59 -10.80
CA ALA A 5 -44.98 38.30 -10.70
C ALA A 5 -44.04 37.09 -10.94
N THR A 6 -44.06 36.20 -9.96
CA THR A 6 -44.19 34.73 -10.00
C THR A 6 -44.43 34.09 -11.37
N ARG A 7 -43.56 33.16 -11.78
CA ARG A 7 -43.84 32.17 -12.85
C ARG A 7 -44.38 30.90 -12.22
N PHE A 8 -45.59 30.52 -12.63
CA PHE A 8 -46.28 29.29 -12.28
C PHE A 8 -45.50 28.07 -12.79
N VAL A 9 -45.15 27.15 -11.88
CA VAL A 9 -44.90 25.75 -12.20
C VAL A 9 -46.26 25.07 -12.30
N ALA A 10 -46.68 24.74 -13.51
CA ALA A 10 -47.81 23.85 -13.71
C ALA A 10 -47.38 22.43 -13.33
N ILE A 11 -47.81 21.98 -12.16
CA ILE A 11 -47.76 20.57 -11.77
C ILE A 11 -48.81 19.86 -12.62
N LEU A 12 -48.39 19.29 -13.74
CA LEU A 12 -49.13 18.18 -14.34
C LEU A 12 -48.88 16.96 -13.46
N PHE A 13 -49.89 16.59 -12.68
CA PHE A 13 -50.02 15.25 -12.12
C PHE A 13 -50.21 14.26 -13.28
N SER A 14 -49.10 13.89 -13.92
CA SER A 14 -49.02 12.64 -14.66
C SER A 14 -49.04 11.54 -13.62
N ALA A 15 -50.04 10.66 -13.68
CA ALA A 15 -50.06 9.45 -12.88
C ALA A 15 -48.73 8.69 -13.08
N LEU A 16 -47.83 8.80 -12.11
CA LEU A 16 -46.69 7.93 -11.97
C LEU A 16 -47.27 6.56 -11.65
N GLY A 17 -47.47 5.75 -12.69
CA GLY A 17 -47.57 4.31 -12.50
C GLY A 17 -46.39 3.90 -11.64
N VAL A 18 -46.68 3.19 -10.55
CA VAL A 18 -45.66 2.50 -9.76
C VAL A 18 -44.95 1.58 -10.75
N LEU A 19 -43.76 1.98 -11.21
CA LEU A 19 -42.88 1.12 -12.00
C LEU A 19 -42.51 -0.03 -11.07
N GLN A 20 -43.20 -1.15 -11.24
CA GLN A 20 -42.99 -2.36 -10.46
C GLN A 20 -41.66 -2.95 -10.93
N ALA A 21 -40.69 -3.07 -10.02
CA ALA A 21 -39.45 -3.76 -10.35
C ALA A 21 -39.75 -5.23 -10.61
N ALA A 22 -39.12 -5.81 -11.63
CA ALA A 22 -39.08 -7.26 -11.80
C ALA A 22 -38.31 -7.84 -10.60
N GLU A 23 -38.99 -8.65 -9.78
CA GLU A 23 -38.37 -9.31 -8.63
C GLU A 23 -38.05 -10.78 -8.94
N ILE A 24 -36.78 -11.14 -8.77
CA ILE A 24 -36.27 -12.51 -8.95
C ILE A 24 -35.72 -12.99 -7.61
N TYR A 25 -36.06 -14.20 -7.20
CA TYR A 25 -35.67 -14.78 -5.91
C TYR A 25 -34.71 -15.94 -6.11
N VAL A 26 -33.62 -15.95 -5.33
CA VAL A 26 -32.57 -16.98 -5.36
C VAL A 26 -32.45 -17.59 -3.98
N SER A 27 -32.33 -18.91 -3.89
CA SER A 27 -32.19 -19.64 -2.62
C SER A 27 -31.39 -20.92 -2.80
N PRO A 28 -30.48 -21.30 -1.87
CA PRO A 28 -29.70 -22.53 -2.00
C PRO A 28 -30.57 -23.81 -2.01
N ILE A 29 -31.82 -23.72 -1.55
CA ILE A 29 -32.80 -24.82 -1.59
C ILE A 29 -33.80 -24.71 -2.76
N GLY A 30 -33.57 -23.77 -3.68
CA GLY A 30 -34.37 -23.56 -4.88
C GLY A 30 -34.08 -24.56 -6.01
N SER A 31 -34.54 -24.25 -7.23
CA SER A 31 -34.25 -25.01 -8.44
C SER A 31 -34.15 -24.08 -9.64
N ASP A 32 -33.13 -24.21 -10.48
CA ASP A 32 -32.93 -23.32 -11.65
C ASP A 32 -34.00 -23.49 -12.74
N THR A 33 -34.81 -24.55 -12.67
CA THR A 33 -36.00 -24.72 -13.49
C THR A 33 -37.21 -23.90 -13.01
N ASN A 34 -37.13 -23.31 -11.80
CA ASN A 34 -38.21 -22.51 -11.25
C ASN A 34 -38.34 -21.15 -11.97
N PRO A 35 -39.52 -20.52 -11.90
CA PRO A 35 -39.72 -19.19 -12.51
C PRO A 35 -38.91 -18.08 -11.84
N GLY A 36 -38.39 -18.27 -10.62
CA GLY A 36 -37.68 -17.22 -9.86
C GLY A 36 -38.61 -16.36 -9.01
N THR A 37 -39.79 -16.87 -8.64
CA THR A 37 -40.73 -16.17 -7.74
C THR A 37 -40.39 -16.45 -6.27
N LYS A 38 -40.91 -15.67 -5.33
CA LYS A 38 -40.68 -15.88 -3.89
C LYS A 38 -41.02 -17.31 -3.42
N SER A 39 -42.10 -17.90 -3.93
CA SER A 39 -42.52 -19.26 -3.59
C SER A 39 -41.78 -20.36 -4.37
N GLN A 40 -41.14 -20.01 -5.48
CA GLN A 40 -40.39 -20.91 -6.35
C GLN A 40 -39.12 -20.19 -6.82
N PRO A 41 -38.12 -20.04 -5.92
CA PRO A 41 -36.88 -19.34 -6.23
C PRO A 41 -35.98 -20.21 -7.12
N VAL A 42 -35.13 -19.57 -7.92
CA VAL A 42 -34.02 -20.26 -8.59
C VAL A 42 -32.94 -20.65 -7.58
N ALA A 43 -32.08 -21.62 -7.93
CA ALA A 43 -31.02 -22.09 -7.05
C ALA A 43 -29.73 -21.25 -7.17
N SER A 44 -29.39 -20.84 -8.39
CA SER A 44 -28.11 -20.22 -8.73
C SER A 44 -28.24 -18.73 -9.10
N LEU A 45 -27.14 -18.00 -8.91
CA LEU A 45 -27.00 -16.61 -9.34
C LEU A 45 -27.01 -16.50 -10.87
N THR A 46 -26.44 -17.48 -11.58
CA THR A 46 -26.44 -17.54 -13.04
C THR A 46 -27.86 -17.64 -13.60
N ALA A 47 -28.70 -18.54 -13.07
CA ALA A 47 -30.09 -18.65 -13.50
C ALA A 47 -30.90 -17.37 -13.19
N ALA A 48 -30.58 -16.69 -12.08
CA ALA A 48 -31.19 -15.41 -11.75
C ALA A 48 -30.78 -14.31 -12.73
N GLN A 49 -29.51 -14.28 -13.12
CA GLN A 49 -28.98 -13.35 -14.10
C GLN A 49 -29.59 -13.55 -15.48
N GLU A 50 -29.74 -14.81 -15.94
CA GLU A 50 -30.41 -15.10 -17.21
C GLU A 50 -31.83 -14.56 -17.25
N LYS A 51 -32.58 -14.70 -16.16
CA LYS A 51 -33.92 -14.11 -16.02
C LYS A 51 -33.89 -12.59 -15.96
N ALA A 52 -32.90 -12.01 -15.28
CA ALA A 52 -32.75 -10.56 -15.18
C ALA A 52 -32.55 -9.90 -16.56
N ARG A 53 -31.90 -10.59 -17.51
CA ARG A 53 -31.71 -10.10 -18.89
C ARG A 53 -33.02 -9.86 -19.65
N GLU A 54 -34.11 -10.52 -19.27
CA GLU A 54 -35.43 -10.29 -19.89
C GLU A 54 -35.98 -8.88 -19.61
N PHE A 55 -35.48 -8.22 -18.58
CA PHE A 55 -35.95 -6.92 -18.10
C PHE A 55 -34.88 -5.83 -18.11
N ALA A 56 -33.60 -6.22 -18.14
CA ALA A 56 -32.46 -5.31 -18.04
C ALA A 56 -32.54 -4.20 -19.10
N GLY A 57 -32.46 -2.94 -18.63
CA GLY A 57 -32.52 -1.74 -19.47
C GLY A 57 -33.94 -1.29 -19.86
N GLU A 58 -34.97 -2.12 -19.68
CA GLU A 58 -36.37 -1.80 -19.99
C GLU A 58 -37.20 -1.55 -18.71
N GLU A 59 -36.94 -2.31 -17.64
CA GLU A 59 -37.56 -2.19 -16.32
C GLU A 59 -36.52 -2.35 -15.21
N SER A 60 -36.80 -1.82 -14.00
CA SER A 60 -35.88 -2.01 -12.87
C SER A 60 -35.90 -3.48 -12.43
N VAL A 61 -34.73 -4.05 -12.13
CA VAL A 61 -34.63 -5.45 -11.68
C VAL A 61 -34.09 -5.50 -10.26
N LEU A 62 -34.76 -6.27 -9.39
CA LEU A 62 -34.30 -6.59 -8.06
C LEU A 62 -34.19 -8.11 -7.89
N VAL A 63 -32.96 -8.61 -7.83
CA VAL A 63 -32.66 -10.00 -7.49
C VAL A 63 -32.42 -10.10 -5.98
N ARG A 64 -33.29 -10.82 -5.28
CA ARG A 64 -33.21 -11.10 -3.84
C ARG A 64 -32.56 -12.44 -3.62
N VAL A 65 -31.47 -12.46 -2.86
CA VAL A 65 -30.68 -13.67 -2.60
C VAL A 65 -30.80 -14.04 -1.14
N ALA A 66 -31.42 -15.18 -0.87
CA ALA A 66 -31.61 -15.70 0.48
C ALA A 66 -30.28 -16.07 1.14
N ASP A 67 -30.30 -16.24 2.45
CA ASP A 67 -29.12 -16.64 3.21
C ASP A 67 -28.63 -18.04 2.80
N GLY A 68 -27.32 -18.21 2.77
CA GLY A 68 -26.67 -19.46 2.42
C GLY A 68 -25.31 -19.28 1.76
N VAL A 69 -24.61 -20.40 1.58
CA VAL A 69 -23.35 -20.44 0.85
C VAL A 69 -23.60 -20.89 -0.59
N TYR A 70 -23.23 -20.03 -1.52
CA TYR A 70 -23.27 -20.24 -2.96
C TYR A 70 -21.86 -20.55 -3.44
N TYR A 71 -21.55 -21.84 -3.56
CA TYR A 71 -20.26 -22.30 -4.11
C TYR A 71 -20.25 -22.10 -5.63
N LEU A 72 -19.36 -21.22 -6.08
CA LEU A 72 -19.19 -20.89 -7.49
C LEU A 72 -18.30 -21.96 -8.14
N THR A 73 -18.84 -22.67 -9.13
CA THR A 73 -18.07 -23.62 -9.94
C THR A 73 -17.21 -22.92 -11.00
N GLU A 74 -17.59 -21.69 -11.36
CA GLU A 74 -16.88 -20.79 -12.27
C GLU A 74 -17.13 -19.33 -11.88
N THR A 75 -16.32 -18.41 -12.39
CA THR A 75 -16.48 -16.97 -12.15
C THR A 75 -17.83 -16.47 -12.64
N TRP A 76 -18.56 -15.74 -11.80
CA TRP A 76 -19.85 -15.15 -12.17
C TRP A 76 -19.63 -13.86 -12.98
N GLN A 77 -19.96 -13.89 -14.26
CA GLN A 77 -19.60 -12.83 -15.20
C GLN A 77 -20.81 -12.00 -15.67
N PHE A 78 -20.69 -10.68 -15.58
CA PHE A 78 -21.55 -9.70 -16.22
C PHE A 78 -20.92 -9.18 -17.51
N SER A 79 -21.76 -9.00 -18.52
CA SER A 79 -21.44 -8.43 -19.83
C SER A 79 -22.43 -7.32 -20.18
N PRO A 80 -22.24 -6.57 -21.28
CA PRO A 80 -23.09 -5.41 -21.55
C PRO A 80 -24.59 -5.73 -21.69
N ILE A 81 -24.95 -6.97 -22.04
CA ILE A 81 -26.36 -7.42 -22.10
C ILE A 81 -27.05 -7.43 -20.72
N ASP A 82 -26.27 -7.46 -19.64
CA ASP A 82 -26.79 -7.46 -18.28
C ASP A 82 -27.08 -6.04 -17.76
N SER A 83 -26.69 -5.01 -18.51
CA SER A 83 -26.68 -3.62 -18.05
C SER A 83 -28.07 -3.07 -17.76
N GLY A 84 -28.18 -2.32 -16.67
CA GLY A 84 -29.31 -1.45 -16.42
C GLY A 84 -29.17 -0.09 -17.10
N THR A 85 -30.06 0.83 -16.73
CA THR A 85 -29.93 2.26 -17.03
C THR A 85 -30.11 3.07 -15.75
N VAL A 86 -29.83 4.38 -15.80
CA VAL A 86 -30.13 5.30 -14.69
C VAL A 86 -31.59 5.22 -14.22
N ARG A 87 -32.54 4.95 -15.13
CA ARG A 87 -33.96 4.81 -14.82
C ARG A 87 -34.33 3.39 -14.37
N TYR A 88 -33.62 2.39 -14.90
CA TYR A 88 -33.92 0.97 -14.75
C TYR A 88 -32.66 0.20 -14.33
N PRO A 89 -32.18 0.38 -13.08
CA PRO A 89 -30.98 -0.30 -12.61
C PRO A 89 -31.24 -1.79 -12.38
N VAL A 90 -30.16 -2.58 -12.36
CA VAL A 90 -30.18 -4.00 -12.00
C VAL A 90 -29.46 -4.17 -10.65
N VAL A 91 -30.22 -4.62 -9.65
CA VAL A 91 -29.73 -4.73 -8.27
C VAL A 91 -29.80 -6.18 -7.81
N TYR A 92 -28.64 -6.73 -7.43
CA TYR A 92 -28.55 -7.99 -6.69
C TYR A 92 -28.36 -7.66 -5.22
N ARG A 93 -29.20 -8.23 -4.37
CA ARG A 93 -29.23 -7.91 -2.95
C ARG A 93 -29.39 -9.16 -2.10
N ALA A 94 -28.51 -9.35 -1.13
CA ALA A 94 -28.71 -10.31 -0.06
C ALA A 94 -29.94 -9.92 0.78
N GLU A 95 -30.82 -10.87 1.09
CA GLU A 95 -32.00 -10.60 1.92
C GLU A 95 -31.60 -10.09 3.31
N ASN A 96 -30.56 -10.68 3.90
CA ASN A 96 -29.89 -10.19 5.08
C ASN A 96 -28.43 -9.85 4.74
N GLU A 97 -27.97 -8.66 5.15
CA GLU A 97 -26.59 -8.23 4.94
C GLU A 97 -25.59 -9.23 5.55
N GLY A 98 -24.68 -9.73 4.73
CA GLY A 98 -23.70 -10.76 5.06
C GLY A 98 -24.21 -12.21 4.99
N GLY A 99 -25.52 -12.42 4.82
CA GLY A 99 -26.16 -13.74 4.85
C GLY A 99 -26.00 -14.56 3.58
N ALA A 100 -25.91 -13.90 2.41
CA ALA A 100 -25.62 -14.55 1.14
C ALA A 100 -24.10 -14.56 0.86
N VAL A 101 -23.48 -15.73 1.00
CA VAL A 101 -22.04 -15.93 0.86
C VAL A 101 -21.71 -16.47 -0.52
N LEU A 102 -21.02 -15.70 -1.35
CA LEU A 102 -20.43 -16.13 -2.61
C LEU A 102 -19.03 -16.68 -2.33
N SER A 103 -18.88 -17.99 -2.48
CA SER A 103 -17.65 -18.71 -2.21
C SER A 103 -16.99 -19.13 -3.51
N GLY A 104 -15.75 -18.71 -3.77
CA GLY A 104 -14.91 -19.23 -4.86
C GLY A 104 -14.32 -20.61 -4.54
N GLY A 105 -14.77 -21.23 -3.45
CA GLY A 105 -14.27 -22.49 -2.94
C GLY A 105 -15.17 -23.68 -3.21
N SER A 106 -14.84 -24.82 -2.58
CA SER A 106 -15.70 -26.00 -2.54
C SER A 106 -15.52 -26.75 -1.23
N LYS A 107 -16.53 -27.52 -0.83
CA LYS A 107 -16.41 -28.47 0.28
C LYS A 107 -15.65 -29.72 -0.16
N LEU A 108 -14.82 -30.25 0.73
CA LEU A 108 -14.24 -31.58 0.59
C LEU A 108 -14.96 -32.56 1.52
N ASP A 109 -15.48 -33.65 0.95
CA ASP A 109 -15.96 -34.80 1.72
C ASP A 109 -14.79 -35.74 1.99
N LEU A 110 -14.22 -35.64 3.20
CA LEU A 110 -13.02 -36.35 3.59
C LEU A 110 -13.32 -37.37 4.67
N GLN A 111 -12.85 -38.60 4.45
CA GLN A 111 -12.95 -39.69 5.40
C GLN A 111 -11.65 -39.79 6.19
N TRP A 112 -11.57 -39.08 7.30
CA TRP A 112 -10.36 -38.98 8.12
C TRP A 112 -10.05 -40.28 8.85
N GLN A 113 -8.77 -40.64 8.85
CA GLN A 113 -8.23 -41.78 9.58
C GLN A 113 -7.00 -41.34 10.38
N PRO A 114 -6.80 -41.85 11.61
CA PRO A 114 -5.57 -41.60 12.34
C PRO A 114 -4.33 -42.01 11.52
N TYR A 115 -3.27 -41.22 11.58
CA TYR A 115 -1.99 -41.52 10.93
C TYR A 115 -0.86 -41.73 11.95
N ARG A 116 -0.33 -40.66 12.56
CA ARG A 116 0.70 -40.71 13.62
C ARG A 116 0.71 -39.39 14.39
N ASP A 117 1.20 -39.41 15.63
CA ASP A 117 1.54 -38.19 16.39
C ASP A 117 0.42 -37.12 16.45
N GLY A 118 -0.84 -37.56 16.44
CA GLY A 118 -2.01 -36.65 16.41
C GLY A 118 -2.44 -36.20 15.01
N ILE A 119 -1.66 -36.47 13.97
CA ILE A 119 -1.97 -36.20 12.57
C ILE A 119 -2.96 -37.23 12.03
N PHE A 120 -3.93 -36.75 11.26
CA PHE A 120 -4.89 -37.53 10.51
C PHE A 120 -4.58 -37.47 9.01
N GLN A 121 -5.06 -38.46 8.26
CA GLN A 121 -4.98 -38.48 6.81
C GLN A 121 -6.34 -38.80 6.18
N ALA A 122 -6.58 -38.31 4.96
CA ALA A 122 -7.75 -38.66 4.15
C ALA A 122 -7.36 -38.78 2.67
N ALA A 123 -8.08 -39.60 1.91
CA ALA A 123 -7.97 -39.63 0.46
C ALA A 123 -8.60 -38.36 -0.14
N THR A 124 -7.95 -37.76 -1.13
CA THR A 124 -8.47 -36.58 -1.83
C THR A 124 -9.01 -36.94 -3.22
N PRO A 125 -9.94 -36.15 -3.77
CA PRO A 125 -10.35 -36.28 -5.17
C PRO A 125 -9.14 -36.26 -6.12
N ALA A 126 -9.25 -36.99 -7.23
CA ALA A 126 -8.20 -37.04 -8.24
C ALA A 126 -7.98 -35.66 -8.86
N GLY A 127 -6.72 -35.25 -8.98
CA GLY A 127 -6.35 -33.95 -9.57
C GLY A 127 -6.67 -32.73 -8.70
N LEU A 128 -6.96 -32.91 -7.41
CA LEU A 128 -7.15 -31.80 -6.48
C LEU A 128 -5.90 -30.91 -6.46
N GLU A 129 -6.07 -29.64 -6.79
CA GLU A 129 -5.08 -28.59 -6.56
C GLU A 129 -5.56 -27.70 -5.42
N ILE A 130 -4.80 -27.63 -4.35
CA ILE A 130 -5.15 -26.91 -3.12
C ILE A 130 -3.95 -26.09 -2.66
N ASP A 131 -4.19 -24.84 -2.29
CA ASP A 131 -3.20 -23.97 -1.66
C ASP A 131 -3.73 -23.23 -0.43
N GLN A 132 -5.01 -23.45 -0.09
CA GLN A 132 -5.67 -22.97 1.13
C GLN A 132 -6.67 -24.02 1.62
N LEU A 133 -6.71 -24.24 2.94
CA LEU A 133 -7.64 -25.13 3.61
C LEU A 133 -8.35 -24.34 4.72
N PHE A 134 -9.66 -24.46 4.80
CA PHE A 134 -10.48 -23.86 5.85
C PHE A 134 -11.19 -24.97 6.61
N LEU A 135 -11.18 -24.86 7.94
CA LEU A 135 -11.86 -25.76 8.85
C LEU A 135 -12.89 -24.94 9.63
N ASP A 136 -14.18 -25.22 9.43
CA ASP A 136 -15.29 -24.47 10.04
C ASP A 136 -15.15 -22.94 9.84
N GLY A 137 -14.73 -22.54 8.63
CA GLY A 137 -14.50 -21.14 8.26
C GLY A 137 -13.18 -20.53 8.74
N SER A 138 -12.32 -21.29 9.43
CA SER A 138 -11.01 -20.81 9.89
C SER A 138 -9.89 -21.30 8.99
N LEU A 139 -9.06 -20.40 8.47
CA LEU A 139 -7.88 -20.74 7.66
C LEU A 139 -6.91 -21.61 8.47
N GLN A 140 -6.48 -22.72 7.87
CA GLN A 140 -5.45 -23.61 8.38
C GLN A 140 -4.15 -23.39 7.61
N HIS A 141 -3.01 -23.49 8.30
CA HIS A 141 -1.71 -23.19 7.70
C HIS A 141 -1.17 -24.41 6.96
N MET A 142 -0.55 -24.23 5.80
CA MET A 142 0.29 -25.30 5.28
C MET A 142 1.46 -25.53 6.23
N ALA A 143 1.88 -26.78 6.36
CA ALA A 143 3.07 -27.20 7.08
C ALA A 143 4.26 -26.29 6.72
N ARG A 144 4.78 -25.56 7.70
CA ARG A 144 5.76 -24.49 7.46
C ARG A 144 6.83 -24.41 8.54
N TYR A 145 7.98 -23.89 8.14
CA TYR A 145 9.04 -23.53 9.08
C TYR A 145 9.52 -22.07 8.90
N PRO A 146 9.63 -21.31 10.00
CA PRO A 146 9.12 -21.64 11.34
C PRO A 146 7.59 -21.69 11.37
N ASN A 147 7.09 -22.33 12.42
CA ASN A 147 5.67 -22.44 12.72
C ASN A 147 5.07 -21.06 12.93
N HIS A 148 3.78 -20.93 12.60
CA HIS A 148 3.07 -19.67 12.70
C HIS A 148 2.91 -19.20 14.16
N ASP A 149 3.33 -17.97 14.45
CA ASP A 149 3.16 -17.27 15.72
C ASP A 149 2.65 -15.84 15.45
N PRO A 150 1.40 -15.53 15.83
CA PRO A 150 0.79 -14.22 15.58
C PRO A 150 1.51 -13.06 16.29
N GLU A 151 2.29 -13.32 17.34
CA GLU A 151 3.04 -12.29 18.07
C GLU A 151 4.31 -11.84 17.31
N ILE A 152 4.73 -12.58 16.27
CA ILE A 152 5.87 -12.22 15.44
C ILE A 152 5.39 -11.31 14.29
N ALA A 153 5.89 -10.07 14.26
CA ALA A 153 5.44 -9.07 13.29
C ALA A 153 5.62 -9.48 11.81
N VAL A 154 6.76 -10.08 11.45
CA VAL A 154 7.07 -10.41 10.04
C VAL A 154 6.71 -11.85 9.73
N PHE A 155 5.85 -12.05 8.72
CA PHE A 155 5.32 -13.35 8.27
C PHE A 155 4.73 -14.25 9.35
N ASN A 156 4.50 -13.72 10.55
CA ASN A 156 4.10 -14.48 11.73
C ASN A 156 5.02 -15.68 11.98
N GLY A 157 6.33 -15.52 11.75
CA GLY A 157 7.31 -16.59 11.89
C GLY A 157 8.35 -16.57 10.79
N TYR A 158 9.61 -16.38 11.14
CA TYR A 158 10.71 -16.33 10.20
C TYR A 158 12.01 -16.88 10.81
N ALA A 159 12.88 -17.44 9.97
CA ALA A 159 14.21 -17.87 10.38
C ALA A 159 15.23 -17.76 9.24
N ALA A 160 16.47 -17.38 9.57
CA ALA A 160 17.53 -17.23 8.58
C ALA A 160 17.87 -18.54 7.85
N ASP A 161 17.69 -19.68 8.53
CA ASP A 161 17.99 -21.04 8.05
C ASP A 161 16.79 -21.74 7.39
N ALA A 162 15.67 -21.04 7.16
CA ALA A 162 14.39 -21.63 6.75
C ALA A 162 14.46 -22.54 5.51
N PHE A 163 15.41 -22.30 4.62
CA PHE A 163 15.70 -23.13 3.45
C PHE A 163 17.21 -23.30 3.25
N SER A 164 17.95 -23.41 4.34
CA SER A 164 19.38 -23.76 4.33
C SER A 164 19.58 -25.18 3.78
N PRO A 165 20.74 -25.49 3.16
CA PRO A 165 21.05 -26.85 2.73
C PRO A 165 20.96 -27.88 3.87
N GLU A 166 21.36 -27.50 5.08
CA GLU A 166 21.32 -28.34 6.28
C GLU A 166 19.88 -28.70 6.66
N ARG A 167 18.95 -27.75 6.57
CA ARG A 167 17.53 -28.00 6.81
C ARG A 167 16.92 -28.82 5.70
N ALA A 168 17.14 -28.40 4.45
CA ALA A 168 16.60 -29.08 3.27
C ALA A 168 17.11 -30.52 3.11
N ALA A 169 18.27 -30.85 3.69
CA ALA A 169 18.77 -32.23 3.75
C ALA A 169 17.75 -33.19 4.39
N ASN A 170 16.95 -32.71 5.35
CA ASN A 170 15.95 -33.53 6.06
C ASN A 170 14.64 -33.76 5.28
N TRP A 171 14.39 -33.01 4.20
CA TRP A 171 13.14 -33.12 3.42
C TRP A 171 13.23 -34.24 2.39
N ALA A 172 12.31 -35.21 2.40
CA ALA A 172 12.37 -36.32 1.44
C ALA A 172 12.13 -35.84 -0.01
N ASP A 173 11.11 -35.01 -0.20
CA ASP A 173 10.74 -34.43 -1.49
C ASP A 173 10.17 -33.02 -1.29
N PRO A 174 10.97 -31.95 -1.45
CA PRO A 174 10.49 -30.59 -1.24
C PRO A 174 9.85 -29.96 -2.49
N VAL A 175 9.67 -30.72 -3.58
CA VAL A 175 9.05 -30.21 -4.81
C VAL A 175 7.62 -29.76 -4.51
N GLY A 176 7.28 -28.54 -4.92
CA GLY A 176 6.00 -27.90 -4.61
C GLY A 176 6.00 -27.07 -3.33
N GLY A 177 7.05 -27.17 -2.51
CA GLY A 177 7.27 -26.26 -1.38
C GLY A 177 7.48 -24.82 -1.85
N ILE A 178 7.14 -23.85 -1.01
CA ILE A 178 7.21 -22.43 -1.35
C ILE A 178 8.15 -21.72 -0.39
N MET A 179 9.15 -21.04 -0.94
CA MET A 179 10.08 -20.19 -0.20
C MET A 179 9.58 -18.76 -0.20
N HIS A 180 9.50 -18.15 0.97
CA HIS A 180 9.11 -16.76 1.16
C HIS A 180 10.26 -15.99 1.80
N ALA A 181 10.48 -14.76 1.33
CA ALA A 181 11.46 -13.87 1.94
C ALA A 181 11.04 -12.41 1.79
N ILE A 182 11.36 -11.57 2.78
CA ILE A 182 11.26 -10.11 2.60
C ILE A 182 12.32 -9.67 1.59
N HIS A 183 12.05 -8.60 0.84
CA HIS A 183 13.03 -7.92 -0.01
C HIS A 183 14.25 -7.47 0.83
N GLY A 184 15.47 -7.50 0.29
CA GLY A 184 16.68 -7.16 1.06
C GLY A 184 16.69 -5.74 1.64
N ASN A 185 16.00 -4.79 1.01
CA ASN A 185 15.78 -3.43 1.54
C ASN A 185 14.40 -3.25 2.22
N ARG A 186 13.65 -4.34 2.42
CA ARG A 186 12.29 -4.36 2.97
C ARG A 186 11.26 -3.54 2.18
N TRP A 187 11.29 -3.63 0.85
CA TRP A 187 10.31 -2.93 -0.02
C TRP A 187 9.09 -3.79 -0.40
N GLY A 188 9.11 -5.08 -0.05
CA GLY A 188 8.10 -6.04 -0.44
C GLY A 188 8.51 -7.45 -0.05
N SER A 189 7.93 -8.46 -0.71
CA SER A 189 8.25 -9.88 -0.53
C SER A 189 8.64 -10.55 -1.84
N TYR A 190 9.45 -11.60 -1.73
CA TYR A 190 9.80 -12.53 -2.77
C TYR A 190 9.21 -13.90 -2.46
N HIS A 191 8.75 -14.58 -3.51
CA HIS A 191 8.19 -15.92 -3.40
C HIS A 191 8.73 -16.81 -4.51
N TYR A 192 9.13 -18.04 -4.15
CA TYR A 192 9.70 -19.02 -5.07
C TYR A 192 9.09 -20.40 -4.87
N LEU A 193 8.81 -21.09 -5.97
CA LEU A 193 8.40 -22.48 -5.98
C LEU A 193 9.65 -23.37 -6.02
N ILE A 194 9.73 -24.35 -5.13
CA ILE A 194 10.81 -25.34 -5.10
C ILE A 194 10.57 -26.36 -6.21
N MET A 195 11.55 -26.47 -7.11
CA MET A 195 11.55 -27.38 -8.27
C MET A 195 12.33 -28.67 -8.02
N GLY A 196 13.11 -28.72 -6.94
CA GLY A 196 13.91 -29.89 -6.60
C GLY A 196 14.98 -29.60 -5.56
N LYS A 197 15.68 -30.67 -5.17
CA LYS A 197 16.79 -30.67 -4.22
C LYS A 197 18.01 -31.34 -4.83
N LYS A 198 19.18 -30.72 -4.68
CA LYS A 198 20.47 -31.27 -5.12
C LYS A 198 21.09 -32.18 -4.06
N THR A 199 22.14 -32.91 -4.44
CA THR A 199 22.85 -33.83 -3.55
C THR A 199 23.58 -33.14 -2.40
N ASP A 200 23.89 -31.85 -2.53
CA ASP A 200 24.50 -31.02 -1.48
C ASP A 200 23.47 -30.37 -0.53
N GLY A 201 22.18 -30.71 -0.68
CA GLY A 201 21.08 -30.13 0.10
C GLY A 201 20.56 -28.80 -0.45
N SER A 202 21.24 -28.15 -1.41
CA SER A 202 20.74 -26.91 -1.99
C SER A 202 19.50 -27.14 -2.85
N LEU A 203 18.58 -26.17 -2.83
CA LEU A 203 17.33 -26.22 -3.58
C LEU A 203 17.50 -25.61 -4.98
N THR A 204 16.77 -26.16 -5.94
CA THR A 204 16.46 -25.49 -7.21
C THR A 204 15.05 -24.92 -7.12
N TYR A 205 14.85 -23.67 -7.51
CA TYR A 205 13.58 -22.98 -7.37
C TYR A 205 13.37 -21.96 -8.51
N GLU A 206 12.10 -21.63 -8.77
CA GLU A 206 11.68 -20.61 -9.74
C GLU A 206 10.77 -19.57 -9.07
N GLY A 207 10.89 -18.30 -9.42
CA GLY A 207 10.16 -17.24 -8.73
C GLY A 207 10.91 -15.93 -8.62
N GLY A 208 10.54 -15.13 -7.63
CA GLY A 208 11.23 -13.89 -7.27
C GLY A 208 10.93 -12.71 -8.20
N TRP A 209 9.86 -12.78 -8.98
CA TRP A 209 9.45 -11.71 -9.89
C TRP A 209 8.52 -10.68 -9.25
N GLN A 210 8.04 -10.89 -8.03
CA GLN A 210 7.03 -10.05 -7.37
C GLN A 210 7.49 -8.63 -7.08
N THR A 211 8.79 -8.44 -6.91
CA THR A 211 9.43 -7.15 -6.73
C THR A 211 10.80 -7.13 -7.42
N GLY A 212 11.51 -5.99 -7.45
CA GLY A 212 12.79 -5.85 -8.16
C GLY A 212 13.87 -5.11 -7.37
N GLY A 213 15.14 -5.26 -7.76
CA GLY A 213 16.24 -4.39 -7.31
C GLY A 213 17.16 -4.90 -6.20
N SER A 214 16.81 -5.96 -5.46
CA SER A 214 17.67 -6.55 -4.41
C SER A 214 17.57 -8.08 -4.31
N ALA A 215 18.44 -8.69 -3.52
CA ALA A 215 18.34 -10.10 -3.12
C ALA A 215 17.30 -10.32 -2.00
N MET A 216 16.98 -11.58 -1.71
CA MET A 216 16.20 -11.99 -0.53
C MET A 216 16.87 -11.52 0.79
N HIS A 217 16.07 -11.01 1.73
CA HIS A 217 16.54 -10.63 3.06
C HIS A 217 17.22 -11.83 3.76
N PRO A 218 18.38 -11.68 4.41
CA PRO A 218 19.11 -12.80 5.03
C PRO A 218 18.45 -13.45 6.26
N LYS A 219 17.33 -12.91 6.75
CA LYS A 219 16.75 -13.23 8.07
C LYS A 219 15.25 -13.50 8.00
N TYR A 220 14.50 -12.56 7.42
CA TYR A 220 13.05 -12.66 7.31
C TYR A 220 12.65 -13.59 6.16
N ARG A 221 12.68 -14.89 6.45
CA ARG A 221 12.43 -15.98 5.52
C ARG A 221 11.59 -17.05 6.20
N PHE A 222 10.71 -17.70 5.44
CA PHE A 222 10.05 -18.93 5.86
C PHE A 222 9.84 -19.83 4.65
N VAL A 223 9.56 -21.11 4.89
CA VAL A 223 9.18 -22.09 3.86
C VAL A 223 7.86 -22.71 4.27
N GLU A 224 6.98 -23.00 3.31
CA GLU A 224 5.72 -23.72 3.55
C GLU A 224 5.52 -24.83 2.51
N ASN A 225 4.52 -25.67 2.75
CA ASN A 225 4.16 -26.83 1.93
C ASN A 225 5.28 -27.89 1.88
N ILE A 226 5.87 -28.17 3.05
CA ILE A 226 6.87 -29.23 3.23
C ILE A 226 6.33 -30.27 4.22
N ARG A 227 6.27 -31.54 3.81
CA ARG A 227 5.70 -32.62 4.61
C ARG A 227 6.37 -32.78 5.98
N GLU A 228 7.69 -32.66 6.03
CA GLU A 228 8.48 -32.85 7.24
C GLU A 228 8.33 -31.69 8.23
N GLU A 229 7.80 -30.54 7.82
CA GLU A 229 7.51 -29.39 8.68
C GLU A 229 6.04 -29.40 9.16
N LEU A 230 5.30 -30.53 9.00
CA LEU A 230 3.97 -30.73 9.57
C LEU A 230 4.14 -31.23 11.01
N ASP A 231 4.16 -30.31 11.97
CA ASP A 231 4.55 -30.66 13.35
C ASP A 231 3.75 -29.99 14.48
N VAL A 232 2.86 -29.04 14.18
CA VAL A 232 1.96 -28.43 15.17
C VAL A 232 0.47 -28.45 14.78
N PRO A 233 -0.45 -28.40 15.77
CA PRO A 233 -1.87 -28.30 15.49
C PRO A 233 -2.23 -27.08 14.62
N GLY A 234 -3.14 -27.28 13.67
CA GLY A 234 -3.57 -26.29 12.69
C GLY A 234 -2.83 -26.39 11.35
N GLU A 235 -1.83 -27.26 11.23
CA GLU A 235 -1.07 -27.45 10.00
C GLU A 235 -1.58 -28.59 9.13
N TRP A 236 -1.45 -28.44 7.80
CA TRP A 236 -1.78 -29.47 6.82
C TRP A 236 -0.74 -29.60 5.70
N TYR A 237 -0.73 -30.76 5.04
CA TYR A 237 0.08 -31.01 3.84
C TYR A 237 -0.72 -31.88 2.85
N HIS A 238 -0.73 -31.50 1.57
CA HIS A 238 -1.35 -32.30 0.50
C HIS A 238 -0.30 -32.99 -0.36
N ASP A 239 -0.33 -34.32 -0.31
CA ASP A 239 0.46 -35.18 -1.19
C ASP A 239 -0.34 -35.47 -2.46
N SER A 240 -0.19 -34.60 -3.46
CA SER A 240 -0.91 -34.71 -4.74
C SER A 240 -0.54 -35.97 -5.52
N LYS A 241 0.69 -36.50 -5.34
CA LYS A 241 1.15 -37.73 -6.00
C LYS A 241 0.48 -38.96 -5.41
N ALA A 242 0.29 -38.98 -4.08
CA ALA A 242 -0.39 -40.05 -3.38
C ALA A 242 -1.92 -39.88 -3.34
N GLY A 243 -2.44 -38.71 -3.70
CA GLY A 243 -3.86 -38.37 -3.60
C GLY A 243 -4.35 -38.34 -2.14
N LYS A 244 -3.55 -37.76 -1.24
CA LYS A 244 -3.84 -37.73 0.20
C LYS A 244 -3.57 -36.38 0.83
N ILE A 245 -4.40 -35.99 1.78
CA ILE A 245 -4.16 -34.85 2.66
C ILE A 245 -3.83 -35.34 4.06
N PHE A 246 -2.88 -34.68 4.71
CA PHE A 246 -2.48 -34.88 6.10
C PHE A 246 -2.81 -33.62 6.87
N PHE A 247 -3.41 -33.74 8.04
CA PHE A 247 -3.83 -32.60 8.86
C PHE A 247 -3.60 -32.88 10.34
N TYR A 248 -3.00 -31.93 11.05
CA TYR A 248 -2.90 -31.94 12.49
C TYR A 248 -4.04 -31.07 13.05
N PRO A 249 -5.18 -31.66 13.48
CA PRO A 249 -6.31 -30.87 13.96
C PRO A 249 -5.98 -30.08 15.24
N PRO A 250 -6.47 -28.83 15.37
CA PRO A 250 -6.48 -28.12 16.64
C PRO A 250 -7.13 -28.94 17.76
N ALA A 251 -6.70 -28.71 19.00
CA ALA A 251 -7.22 -29.42 20.15
C ALA A 251 -8.75 -29.22 20.30
N GLY A 252 -9.49 -30.33 20.44
CA GLY A 252 -10.95 -30.31 20.64
C GLY A 252 -11.78 -30.35 19.36
N VAL A 253 -11.17 -30.34 18.17
CA VAL A 253 -11.86 -30.48 16.89
C VAL A 253 -12.30 -31.94 16.66
N ASP A 254 -13.58 -32.15 16.35
CA ASP A 254 -14.09 -33.42 15.79
C ASP A 254 -14.15 -33.33 14.27
N LEU A 255 -13.17 -33.95 13.60
CA LEU A 255 -13.05 -33.95 12.14
C LEU A 255 -14.23 -34.62 11.41
N ASN A 256 -15.05 -35.42 12.08
CA ASN A 256 -16.24 -36.03 11.47
C ASN A 256 -17.43 -35.06 11.39
N GLN A 257 -17.38 -33.96 12.13
CA GLN A 257 -18.43 -32.92 12.14
C GLN A 257 -17.97 -31.62 11.49
N ALA A 258 -16.65 -31.45 11.34
CA ALA A 258 -16.08 -30.25 10.77
C ALA A 258 -16.38 -30.10 9.28
N THR A 259 -16.65 -28.87 8.85
CA THR A 259 -16.72 -28.50 7.44
C THR A 259 -15.31 -28.20 6.93
N VAL A 260 -14.87 -28.94 5.92
CA VAL A 260 -13.58 -28.73 5.26
C VAL A 260 -13.80 -28.07 3.91
N GLU A 261 -13.22 -26.90 3.72
CA GLU A 261 -13.34 -26.09 2.50
C GLU A 261 -11.97 -25.72 1.93
N ILE A 262 -11.94 -25.44 0.63
CA ILE A 262 -10.77 -25.00 -0.12
C ILE A 262 -11.11 -23.79 -0.99
N ALA A 263 -10.10 -23.12 -1.55
CA ALA A 263 -10.28 -22.08 -2.57
C ALA A 263 -9.96 -22.62 -3.98
N ASN A 264 -10.84 -22.38 -4.95
CA ASN A 264 -10.67 -22.86 -6.33
C ASN A 264 -10.51 -21.72 -7.35
N LEU A 265 -11.30 -20.65 -7.21
CA LEU A 265 -11.34 -19.54 -8.15
C LEU A 265 -10.42 -18.40 -7.70
N ARG A 266 -9.81 -17.69 -8.65
CA ARG A 266 -9.07 -16.45 -8.38
C ARG A 266 -9.98 -15.23 -8.34
N SER A 267 -11.03 -15.26 -9.16
CA SER A 267 -12.02 -14.20 -9.34
C SER A 267 -13.40 -14.81 -9.17
N LEU A 268 -14.21 -14.21 -8.30
CA LEU A 268 -15.56 -14.65 -8.00
C LEU A 268 -16.57 -13.95 -8.92
N VAL A 269 -16.40 -12.65 -9.12
CA VAL A 269 -17.30 -11.84 -9.94
C VAL A 269 -16.52 -10.93 -10.88
N GLU A 270 -16.92 -10.91 -12.16
CA GLU A 270 -16.32 -10.04 -13.17
C GLU A 270 -17.38 -9.24 -13.91
N LEU A 271 -17.19 -7.92 -14.00
CA LEU A 271 -17.96 -7.07 -14.89
C LEU A 271 -17.06 -6.71 -16.06
N ARG A 272 -17.37 -7.24 -17.26
CA ARG A 272 -16.56 -7.09 -18.47
C ARG A 272 -17.35 -6.45 -19.61
N GLY A 273 -16.97 -5.24 -19.98
CA GLY A 273 -17.40 -4.53 -21.18
C GLY A 273 -16.21 -3.92 -21.91
N THR A 274 -16.46 -2.88 -22.69
CA THR A 274 -15.43 -2.02 -23.30
C THR A 274 -15.75 -0.56 -23.08
N GLN A 275 -14.86 0.35 -23.50
CA GLN A 275 -15.17 1.78 -23.54
C GLN A 275 -16.41 2.08 -24.40
N GLU A 276 -16.58 1.40 -25.54
CA GLU A 276 -17.68 1.64 -26.47
C GLU A 276 -18.97 0.96 -26.05
N THR A 277 -18.88 -0.16 -25.33
CA THR A 277 -20.02 -0.94 -24.87
C THR A 277 -19.79 -1.39 -23.43
N PRO A 278 -19.95 -0.47 -22.47
CA PRO A 278 -19.68 -0.77 -21.08
C PRO A 278 -20.78 -1.61 -20.42
N VAL A 279 -20.43 -2.28 -19.31
CA VAL A 279 -21.41 -2.82 -18.35
C VAL A 279 -21.87 -1.69 -17.45
N CYS A 280 -23.19 -1.44 -17.39
CA CYS A 280 -23.72 -0.25 -16.71
C CYS A 280 -24.74 -0.57 -15.62
N PHE A 281 -24.76 0.25 -14.56
CA PHE A 281 -25.82 0.29 -13.55
C PHE A 281 -26.12 -1.05 -12.86
N ILE A 282 -25.08 -1.85 -12.62
CA ILE A 282 -25.15 -3.07 -11.78
C ILE A 282 -24.77 -2.73 -10.34
N ARG A 283 -25.62 -3.13 -9.37
CA ARG A 283 -25.30 -3.03 -7.95
C ARG A 283 -25.32 -4.41 -7.29
N LEU A 284 -24.24 -4.76 -6.61
CA LEU A 284 -24.17 -5.92 -5.72
C LEU A 284 -24.19 -5.41 -4.27
N SER A 285 -25.19 -5.84 -3.50
CA SER A 285 -25.47 -5.27 -2.19
C SER A 285 -25.65 -6.32 -1.09
N GLY A 286 -24.95 -6.15 0.02
CA GLY A 286 -25.10 -6.98 1.21
C GLY A 286 -24.48 -8.39 1.13
N PHE A 287 -23.68 -8.69 0.11
CA PHE A 287 -23.06 -10.01 -0.06
C PHE A 287 -21.80 -10.18 0.79
N THR A 288 -21.48 -11.43 1.11
CA THR A 288 -20.13 -11.82 1.54
C THR A 288 -19.40 -12.50 0.38
N PHE A 289 -18.19 -12.08 0.05
CA PHE A 289 -17.30 -12.71 -0.94
C PHE A 289 -16.15 -13.39 -0.20
N ARG A 290 -15.92 -14.69 -0.43
CA ARG A 290 -14.85 -15.45 0.24
C ARG A 290 -14.23 -16.58 -0.57
N HIS A 291 -13.10 -17.08 -0.11
CA HIS A 291 -12.39 -18.25 -0.66
C HIS A 291 -11.91 -18.06 -2.11
N ALA A 292 -11.13 -16.99 -2.35
CA ALA A 292 -10.37 -16.84 -3.59
C ALA A 292 -8.95 -17.41 -3.42
N LYS A 293 -8.40 -18.04 -4.47
CA LYS A 293 -7.03 -18.57 -4.50
C LYS A 293 -5.96 -17.51 -4.28
N ARG A 294 -4.78 -17.94 -3.82
CA ARG A 294 -3.63 -17.04 -3.67
C ARG A 294 -3.00 -16.67 -5.00
N THR A 295 -2.59 -15.41 -5.15
CA THR A 295 -2.15 -14.84 -6.43
C THR A 295 -0.67 -14.45 -6.50
N PHE A 296 0.06 -14.58 -5.39
CA PHE A 296 1.45 -14.09 -5.27
C PHE A 296 2.46 -14.70 -6.26
N MET A 297 2.19 -15.88 -6.85
CA MET A 297 3.05 -16.43 -7.92
C MET A 297 2.72 -15.86 -9.31
N ASP A 298 1.58 -15.18 -9.46
CA ASP A 298 1.10 -14.58 -10.70
C ASP A 298 1.29 -13.06 -10.75
N THR A 299 1.84 -12.46 -9.69
CA THR A 299 2.20 -11.04 -9.62
C THR A 299 3.44 -10.74 -10.46
N ARG A 300 3.28 -10.85 -11.78
CA ARG A 300 4.35 -10.76 -12.78
C ARG A 300 4.37 -9.42 -13.49
N GLU A 301 3.23 -8.74 -13.52
CA GLU A 301 3.11 -7.48 -14.23
C GLU A 301 3.78 -6.38 -13.45
N ARG A 302 4.76 -5.74 -14.07
CA ARG A 302 5.46 -4.62 -13.46
C ARG A 302 4.58 -3.36 -13.52
N MET A 303 4.32 -2.77 -12.36
CA MET A 303 3.66 -1.47 -12.26
C MET A 303 4.55 -0.38 -12.88
N LEU A 304 3.93 0.60 -13.53
CA LEU A 304 4.63 1.61 -14.31
C LEU A 304 5.69 2.36 -13.47
N GLY A 305 6.94 2.40 -13.97
CA GLY A 305 8.04 3.06 -13.28
C GLY A 305 8.46 2.41 -11.95
N SER A 306 7.80 1.33 -11.51
CA SER A 306 7.94 0.78 -10.17
C SER A 306 8.78 -0.49 -10.12
N ASP A 307 9.28 -0.82 -8.93
CA ASP A 307 9.78 -2.14 -8.57
C ASP A 307 8.63 -3.10 -8.20
N TRP A 308 7.47 -2.56 -7.81
CA TRP A 308 6.25 -3.31 -7.54
C TRP A 308 5.76 -4.05 -8.77
N ARG A 309 5.43 -5.33 -8.59
CA ARG A 309 4.62 -6.08 -9.54
C ARG A 309 3.29 -6.53 -8.95
N ILE A 310 2.28 -6.55 -9.79
CA ILE A 310 0.90 -6.84 -9.40
C ILE A 310 0.37 -8.04 -10.16
N TYR A 311 -0.57 -8.75 -9.55
CA TYR A 311 -1.50 -9.63 -10.25
C TYR A 311 -2.69 -8.75 -10.70
N ARG A 312 -2.86 -8.58 -12.00
CA ARG A 312 -3.94 -7.76 -12.60
C ARG A 312 -5.27 -8.52 -12.55
N GLY A 313 -5.81 -8.64 -11.33
CA GLY A 313 -7.03 -9.37 -11.02
C GLY A 313 -7.39 -9.23 -9.54
N GLY A 314 -8.62 -9.59 -9.19
CA GLY A 314 -9.12 -9.60 -7.81
C GLY A 314 -10.38 -10.47 -7.69
N ALA A 315 -10.86 -10.67 -6.47
CA ALA A 315 -12.09 -11.45 -6.23
C ALA A 315 -13.32 -10.80 -6.89
N VAL A 316 -13.38 -9.47 -6.91
CA VAL A 316 -14.30 -8.70 -7.75
C VAL A 316 -13.49 -7.87 -8.74
N TYR A 317 -13.77 -8.01 -10.03
CA TYR A 317 -13.01 -7.36 -11.09
C TYR A 317 -13.92 -6.56 -12.03
N PHE A 318 -13.47 -5.36 -12.39
CA PHE A 318 -14.17 -4.46 -13.31
C PHE A 318 -13.26 -4.10 -14.49
N GLU A 319 -13.75 -4.26 -15.71
CA GLU A 319 -13.12 -3.78 -16.94
C GLU A 319 -14.19 -3.36 -17.92
N GLY A 320 -14.14 -2.13 -18.41
CA GLY A 320 -15.20 -1.62 -19.28
C GLY A 320 -16.53 -1.47 -18.56
N ALA A 321 -16.55 -0.97 -17.33
CA ALA A 321 -17.78 -0.77 -16.57
C ALA A 321 -18.02 0.70 -16.19
N GLU A 322 -19.30 1.08 -16.14
CA GLU A 322 -19.74 2.41 -15.74
C GLU A 322 -20.86 2.37 -14.71
N ASP A 323 -20.84 3.28 -13.73
CA ASP A 323 -21.93 3.44 -12.75
C ASP A 323 -22.31 2.13 -12.01
N CYS A 324 -21.33 1.25 -11.81
CA CYS A 324 -21.49 -0.02 -11.09
C CYS A 324 -20.99 0.10 -9.64
N MET A 325 -21.54 -0.73 -8.76
CA MET A 325 -21.36 -0.55 -7.31
C MET A 325 -21.29 -1.85 -6.51
N LEU A 326 -20.34 -1.89 -5.57
CA LEU A 326 -20.38 -2.76 -4.39
C LEU A 326 -20.85 -1.95 -3.19
N ASP A 327 -21.82 -2.47 -2.45
CA ASP A 327 -22.52 -1.73 -1.41
C ASP A 327 -22.83 -2.60 -0.18
N HIS A 328 -22.38 -2.21 1.01
CA HIS A 328 -22.63 -2.99 2.25
C HIS A 328 -22.12 -4.44 2.15
N CYS A 329 -21.08 -4.69 1.36
CA CYS A 329 -20.53 -6.03 1.17
C CYS A 329 -19.41 -6.34 2.17
N ILE A 330 -19.23 -7.63 2.45
CA ILE A 330 -18.09 -8.16 3.19
C ILE A 330 -17.19 -8.88 2.19
N LEU A 331 -15.90 -8.56 2.18
CA LEU A 331 -14.89 -9.24 1.38
C LEU A 331 -13.84 -9.77 2.34
N GLU A 332 -13.78 -11.09 2.51
CA GLU A 332 -12.92 -11.73 3.52
C GLU A 332 -12.33 -13.05 3.03
N GLN A 333 -11.16 -13.43 3.55
CA GLN A 333 -10.50 -14.71 3.22
C GLN A 333 -10.24 -14.87 1.72
N LEU A 334 -9.69 -13.81 1.11
CA LEU A 334 -9.38 -13.76 -0.31
C LEU A 334 -7.88 -13.88 -0.49
N GLY A 335 -7.38 -14.85 -1.27
CA GLY A 335 -5.94 -15.11 -1.40
C GLY A 335 -5.15 -14.03 -2.17
N GLY A 336 -5.82 -13.08 -2.81
CA GLY A 336 -5.22 -12.02 -3.63
C GLY A 336 -5.85 -10.65 -3.36
N ASN A 337 -5.98 -9.82 -4.41
CA ASN A 337 -6.63 -8.53 -4.29
C ASN A 337 -8.15 -8.70 -4.09
N ALA A 338 -8.79 -7.86 -3.28
CA ALA A 338 -10.24 -7.96 -3.07
C ALA A 338 -11.02 -7.39 -4.25
N VAL A 339 -10.74 -6.15 -4.63
CA VAL A 339 -11.38 -5.45 -5.77
C VAL A 339 -10.32 -4.92 -6.72
N PHE A 340 -10.49 -5.19 -8.01
CA PHE A 340 -9.59 -4.69 -9.06
C PHE A 340 -10.36 -3.97 -10.15
N VAL A 341 -10.10 -2.67 -10.32
CA VAL A 341 -10.70 -1.80 -11.34
C VAL A 341 -9.66 -1.56 -12.42
N ASN A 342 -9.81 -2.29 -13.53
CA ASN A 342 -8.81 -2.46 -14.57
C ASN A 342 -9.08 -1.61 -15.81
N ASN A 343 -8.07 -0.92 -16.34
CA ASN A 343 -8.16 -0.19 -17.62
C ASN A 343 -9.38 0.77 -17.62
N TYR A 344 -10.12 0.89 -18.72
CA TYR A 344 -11.29 1.78 -18.80
C TYR A 344 -12.37 1.40 -17.76
N ASN A 345 -12.68 2.33 -16.86
CA ASN A 345 -13.86 2.28 -15.99
C ASN A 345 -14.30 3.70 -15.59
N ARG A 346 -15.59 3.95 -15.42
CA ARG A 346 -16.10 5.25 -14.94
C ARG A 346 -17.05 5.08 -13.76
N ARG A 347 -16.87 5.89 -12.71
CA ARG A 347 -17.84 6.00 -11.60
C ARG A 347 -18.14 4.66 -10.91
N ILE A 348 -17.14 3.78 -10.82
CA ILE A 348 -17.23 2.57 -9.99
C ILE A 348 -17.19 2.97 -8.52
N ARG A 349 -18.08 2.40 -7.71
CA ARG A 349 -18.17 2.69 -6.28
C ARG A 349 -18.00 1.44 -5.43
N VAL A 350 -17.08 1.50 -4.48
CA VAL A 350 -16.96 0.55 -3.38
C VAL A 350 -17.35 1.30 -2.12
N GLN A 351 -18.55 1.03 -1.59
CA GLN A 351 -19.17 1.87 -0.57
C GLN A 351 -19.66 1.04 0.62
N THR A 352 -19.34 1.51 1.82
CA THR A 352 -19.80 0.91 3.09
C THR A 352 -19.46 -0.58 3.18
N CYS A 353 -18.32 -0.99 2.60
CA CYS A 353 -17.87 -2.38 2.63
C CYS A 353 -16.91 -2.63 3.81
N ARG A 354 -16.89 -3.88 4.28
CA ARG A 354 -15.83 -4.41 5.14
C ARG A 354 -14.90 -5.28 4.29
N ILE A 355 -13.61 -4.97 4.28
CA ILE A 355 -12.59 -5.73 3.56
C ILE A 355 -11.52 -6.15 4.55
N GLU A 356 -11.38 -7.46 4.78
CA GLU A 356 -10.46 -8.03 5.76
C GLU A 356 -9.84 -9.35 5.29
N ASP A 357 -8.80 -9.83 5.95
CA ASP A 357 -8.18 -11.14 5.69
C ASP A 357 -7.85 -11.40 4.20
N CYS A 358 -7.20 -10.43 3.54
CA CYS A 358 -6.85 -10.52 2.13
C CYS A 358 -5.34 -10.77 1.94
N GLY A 359 -5.00 -11.65 1.00
CA GLY A 359 -3.62 -12.03 0.68
C GLY A 359 -2.82 -10.90 0.04
N ALA A 360 -3.49 -9.94 -0.61
CA ALA A 360 -2.88 -8.78 -1.25
C ALA A 360 -3.61 -7.45 -0.89
N SER A 361 -3.77 -6.54 -1.85
CA SER A 361 -4.39 -5.22 -1.66
C SER A 361 -5.93 -5.30 -1.57
N ALA A 362 -6.56 -4.32 -0.90
CA ALA A 362 -8.03 -4.29 -0.83
C ALA A 362 -8.67 -3.75 -2.12
N VAL A 363 -8.36 -2.52 -2.55
CA VAL A 363 -8.92 -1.95 -3.79
C VAL A 363 -7.81 -1.40 -4.69
N CYS A 364 -7.71 -1.90 -5.91
CA CYS A 364 -6.71 -1.45 -6.90
C CYS A 364 -7.37 -0.75 -8.09
N PHE A 365 -6.97 0.48 -8.38
CA PHE A 365 -7.31 1.19 -9.62
C PHE A 365 -6.08 1.24 -10.52
N VAL A 366 -6.05 0.44 -11.59
CA VAL A 366 -4.85 0.29 -12.42
C VAL A 366 -5.19 0.44 -13.90
N GLY A 367 -4.71 1.53 -14.51
CA GLY A 367 -4.84 1.77 -15.94
C GLY A 367 -3.88 0.96 -16.81
N SER A 368 -4.01 1.17 -18.11
CA SER A 368 -3.15 0.57 -19.13
C SER A 368 -1.88 1.39 -19.32
N THR A 369 -0.73 0.72 -19.41
CA THR A 369 0.52 1.39 -19.81
C THR A 369 0.46 1.93 -21.24
N ALA A 370 -0.47 1.46 -22.08
CA ALA A 370 -0.71 1.98 -23.42
C ALA A 370 -1.47 3.32 -23.41
N ALA A 371 -2.17 3.66 -22.31
CA ALA A 371 -2.78 4.98 -22.14
C ALA A 371 -1.75 6.07 -21.84
N VAL A 372 -0.49 5.69 -21.58
CA VAL A 372 0.58 6.62 -21.18
C VAL A 372 1.42 7.05 -22.38
N ARG A 373 1.67 8.36 -22.51
CA ARG A 373 2.47 8.95 -23.61
C ARG A 373 3.91 8.46 -23.66
N GLU A 374 4.58 8.49 -22.52
CA GLU A 374 5.95 7.97 -22.36
C GLU A 374 6.00 7.07 -21.13
N PRO A 375 5.59 5.79 -21.26
CA PRO A 375 5.64 4.88 -20.14
C PRO A 375 7.10 4.56 -19.83
N ASP A 376 7.57 4.94 -18.64
CA ASP A 376 8.88 4.52 -18.14
C ASP A 376 8.86 3.00 -17.92
N ARG A 377 9.49 2.27 -18.84
CA ARG A 377 9.67 0.80 -18.73
C ARG A 377 10.85 0.44 -17.82
N GLY A 378 11.41 1.40 -17.09
CA GLY A 378 12.53 1.28 -16.16
C GLY A 378 13.90 1.18 -16.83
N ARG A 379 14.91 0.77 -16.05
CA ARG A 379 16.25 0.48 -16.58
C ARG A 379 16.15 -0.67 -17.59
N ARG A 380 16.65 -0.44 -18.81
CA ARG A 380 17.04 -1.51 -19.71
C ARG A 380 18.17 -2.32 -19.06
N GLN A 381 18.36 -3.57 -19.47
CA GLN A 381 19.43 -4.46 -18.98
C GLN A 381 20.85 -3.87 -19.13
N ASP A 382 21.01 -2.83 -19.95
CA ASP A 382 22.24 -2.07 -20.19
C ASP A 382 22.50 -0.94 -19.17
N GLY A 383 21.61 -0.74 -18.19
CA GLY A 383 21.76 0.27 -17.14
C GLY A 383 21.14 1.65 -17.45
N ASN A 384 20.61 1.89 -18.65
CA ASN A 384 19.94 3.15 -19.00
C ASN A 384 18.45 3.14 -18.62
N ARG A 385 17.96 4.21 -17.96
CA ARG A 385 16.52 4.45 -17.76
C ARG A 385 15.87 4.69 -19.12
N GLY A 386 14.86 3.90 -19.46
CA GLY A 386 14.22 3.93 -20.77
C GLY A 386 13.26 5.10 -20.95
N ALA A 387 13.77 6.24 -21.41
CA ALA A 387 13.16 6.96 -22.52
C ALA A 387 14.25 7.08 -23.60
N GLY A 388 13.92 6.81 -24.86
CA GLY A 388 14.91 6.70 -25.93
C GLY A 388 15.91 7.86 -25.91
N GLY A 389 17.19 7.54 -25.68
CA GLY A 389 18.27 8.48 -25.87
C GLY A 389 18.10 9.15 -27.24
N ASN A 390 17.96 10.48 -27.23
CA ASN A 390 17.85 11.38 -28.39
C ASN A 390 16.47 11.57 -29.07
N ALA A 391 15.35 11.06 -28.55
CA ALA A 391 14.02 11.45 -29.04
C ALA A 391 13.50 12.75 -28.36
N ARG A 392 12.81 13.64 -29.11
CA ARG A 392 12.10 14.79 -28.51
C ARG A 392 10.96 14.27 -27.63
N MET A 393 10.83 14.80 -26.41
CA MET A 393 9.79 14.44 -25.45
C MET A 393 8.40 14.86 -25.97
N ASP A 394 7.39 14.03 -25.77
CA ASP A 394 5.99 14.40 -25.97
C ASP A 394 5.59 15.38 -24.86
N LEU A 395 5.30 16.62 -25.25
CA LEU A 395 4.91 17.71 -24.35
C LEU A 395 3.38 17.91 -24.27
N LEU A 396 2.59 17.05 -24.90
CA LEU A 396 1.13 17.10 -24.74
C LEU A 396 0.74 16.61 -23.34
N PRO A 397 -0.10 17.35 -22.61
CA PRO A 397 -0.56 16.91 -21.31
C PRO A 397 -1.54 15.74 -21.44
N GLY A 398 -1.64 14.94 -20.39
CA GLY A 398 -2.65 13.90 -20.25
C GLY A 398 -2.36 12.59 -20.98
N PRO A 399 -3.35 11.69 -20.98
CA PRO A 399 -3.25 10.36 -21.56
C PRO A 399 -3.21 10.36 -23.10
N LEU A 400 -2.86 9.21 -23.68
CA LEU A 400 -3.03 8.86 -25.09
C LEU A 400 -4.43 8.31 -25.40
N THR A 401 -4.99 7.53 -24.48
CA THR A 401 -6.28 6.85 -24.61
C THR A 401 -7.03 6.91 -23.29
N GLU A 402 -8.31 6.54 -23.29
CA GLU A 402 -9.15 6.57 -22.08
C GLU A 402 -9.07 5.29 -21.23
N GLU A 403 -8.12 4.39 -21.53
CA GLU A 403 -7.90 3.06 -20.91
C GLU A 403 -7.33 3.15 -19.48
N TYR A 404 -8.03 3.86 -18.61
CA TYR A 404 -7.71 4.05 -17.21
C TYR A 404 -8.97 4.25 -16.36
N PRO A 405 -8.93 3.90 -15.06
CA PRO A 405 -10.06 4.18 -14.17
C PRO A 405 -10.18 5.68 -13.91
N SER A 406 -11.40 6.20 -13.98
CA SER A 406 -11.67 7.61 -13.66
C SER A 406 -12.96 7.80 -12.88
N GLU A 407 -12.98 8.83 -12.03
CA GLU A 407 -14.17 9.22 -11.23
C GLU A 407 -14.71 8.10 -10.33
N CYS A 408 -13.86 7.13 -9.96
CA CYS A 408 -14.22 6.03 -9.09
C CYS A 408 -14.02 6.40 -7.63
N THR A 409 -14.74 5.73 -6.73
CA THR A 409 -14.75 6.06 -5.30
C THR A 409 -14.65 4.82 -4.41
N VAL A 410 -13.82 4.91 -3.38
CA VAL A 410 -13.86 4.05 -2.19
C VAL A 410 -14.34 4.92 -1.03
N GLU A 411 -15.52 4.65 -0.49
CA GLU A 411 -16.08 5.50 0.55
C GLU A 411 -16.70 4.73 1.69
N ASN A 412 -16.52 5.25 2.91
CA ASN A 412 -17.17 4.74 4.11
C ASN A 412 -16.83 3.26 4.39
N CYS A 413 -15.64 2.79 3.98
CA CYS A 413 -15.22 1.40 4.11
C CYS A 413 -14.36 1.18 5.37
N LEU A 414 -14.46 -0.02 5.93
CA LEU A 414 -13.53 -0.54 6.92
C LEU A 414 -12.60 -1.54 6.22
N ILE A 415 -11.30 -1.25 6.18
CA ILE A 415 -10.29 -2.05 5.51
C ILE A 415 -9.23 -2.44 6.54
N LYS A 416 -8.96 -3.73 6.73
CA LYS A 416 -7.93 -4.16 7.67
C LYS A 416 -7.32 -5.51 7.33
N GLU A 417 -6.25 -5.90 8.03
CA GLU A 417 -5.70 -7.27 7.98
C GLU A 417 -5.37 -7.71 6.54
N LEU A 418 -4.56 -6.88 5.86
CA LEU A 418 -4.20 -7.08 4.46
C LEU A 418 -2.80 -7.66 4.28
N GLY A 419 -2.50 -8.11 3.07
CA GLY A 419 -1.18 -8.61 2.71
C GLY A 419 -0.77 -9.83 3.51
N LEU A 420 -1.70 -10.76 3.79
CA LEU A 420 -1.40 -11.99 4.54
C LEU A 420 -0.24 -12.78 3.90
N VAL A 421 -0.09 -12.68 2.57
CA VAL A 421 0.97 -13.35 1.80
C VAL A 421 1.88 -12.33 1.12
N GLU A 422 1.30 -11.44 0.32
CA GLU A 422 2.04 -10.41 -0.43
C GLU A 422 2.36 -9.21 0.47
N LYS A 423 3.62 -8.74 0.48
CA LYS A 423 4.04 -7.62 1.36
C LYS A 423 4.25 -6.30 0.61
N GLN A 424 4.11 -6.28 -0.71
CA GLN A 424 4.03 -5.05 -1.50
C GLN A 424 2.57 -4.82 -1.91
N VAL A 425 1.81 -4.19 -1.01
CA VAL A 425 0.34 -4.05 -1.08
C VAL A 425 -0.10 -2.69 -0.54
N ALA A 426 -1.35 -2.32 -0.79
CA ALA A 426 -2.00 -1.18 -0.16
C ALA A 426 -3.47 -1.46 0.19
N GLY A 427 -4.03 -0.71 1.13
CA GLY A 427 -5.49 -0.68 1.32
C GLY A 427 -6.19 -0.16 0.08
N VAL A 428 -5.74 0.99 -0.44
CA VAL A 428 -6.15 1.48 -1.76
C VAL A 428 -4.92 1.78 -2.60
N GLU A 429 -4.79 1.13 -3.75
CA GLU A 429 -3.75 1.37 -4.75
C GLU A 429 -4.31 2.14 -5.94
N ILE A 430 -3.61 3.20 -6.36
CA ILE A 430 -4.02 4.09 -7.45
C ILE A 430 -2.85 4.26 -8.42
N SER A 431 -3.00 3.80 -9.66
CA SER A 431 -1.92 3.86 -10.65
C SER A 431 -2.46 4.02 -12.06
N MET A 432 -1.95 5.01 -12.81
CA MET A 432 -2.47 5.37 -14.14
C MET A 432 -3.99 5.54 -14.09
N ALA A 433 -4.48 6.42 -13.22
CA ALA A 433 -5.89 6.63 -12.92
C ALA A 433 -6.17 8.12 -12.67
N ARG A 434 -7.42 8.56 -12.69
CA ARG A 434 -7.74 9.99 -12.55
C ARG A 434 -8.95 10.23 -11.68
N ARG A 435 -8.93 11.28 -10.85
CA ARG A 435 -10.08 11.69 -10.02
C ARG A 435 -10.66 10.57 -9.17
N ILE A 436 -9.78 9.73 -8.62
CA ILE A 436 -10.15 8.70 -7.65
C ILE A 436 -10.39 9.36 -6.29
N THR A 437 -11.53 9.06 -5.67
CA THR A 437 -11.86 9.55 -4.33
C THR A 437 -11.73 8.42 -3.31
N VAL A 438 -10.99 8.65 -2.24
CA VAL A 438 -10.96 7.82 -1.04
C VAL A 438 -11.48 8.67 0.11
N ARG A 439 -12.65 8.33 0.62
CA ARG A 439 -13.35 9.18 1.60
C ARG A 439 -13.82 8.39 2.81
N ASP A 440 -13.65 8.96 4.00
CA ASP A 440 -14.25 8.44 5.23
C ASP A 440 -13.94 6.94 5.43
N CYS A 441 -12.71 6.50 5.14
CA CYS A 441 -12.31 5.09 5.28
C CYS A 441 -11.44 4.91 6.52
N SER A 442 -11.64 3.81 7.24
CA SER A 442 -10.70 3.35 8.28
C SER A 442 -9.84 2.24 7.70
N ILE A 443 -8.52 2.44 7.66
CA ILE A 443 -7.57 1.52 7.02
C ILE A 443 -6.44 1.19 8.01
N TYR A 444 -6.28 -0.08 8.42
CA TYR A 444 -5.23 -0.44 9.38
C TYR A 444 -4.75 -1.89 9.32
N ASP A 445 -3.64 -2.17 9.98
CA ASP A 445 -2.96 -3.48 9.96
C ASP A 445 -2.56 -3.89 8.55
N VAL A 446 -1.68 -3.08 7.96
CA VAL A 446 -1.19 -3.30 6.59
C VAL A 446 0.35 -3.40 6.62
N PRO A 447 0.95 -4.41 5.96
CA PRO A 447 2.41 -4.61 5.99
C PRO A 447 3.17 -3.49 5.26
N ARG A 448 2.49 -2.69 4.43
CA ARG A 448 3.02 -1.54 3.68
C ARG A 448 2.09 -0.33 3.76
N ALA A 449 1.62 0.25 2.65
CA ALA A 449 0.81 1.49 2.68
C ALA A 449 -0.65 1.24 3.06
N GLY A 450 -1.29 2.22 3.70
CA GLY A 450 -2.75 2.26 3.75
C GLY A 450 -3.34 2.73 2.42
N ILE A 451 -2.80 3.82 1.87
CA ILE A 451 -3.18 4.36 0.55
C ILE A 451 -1.90 4.65 -0.22
N ASP A 452 -1.82 4.18 -1.47
CA ASP A 452 -0.70 4.44 -2.37
C ASP A 452 -1.17 5.06 -3.70
N VAL A 453 -0.37 6.01 -4.20
CA VAL A 453 -0.50 6.60 -5.53
C VAL A 453 0.76 6.25 -6.31
N GLY A 454 0.70 5.13 -7.03
CA GLY A 454 1.85 4.49 -7.68
C GLY A 454 2.56 5.35 -8.75
N ASN A 455 1.89 6.39 -9.27
CA ASN A 455 2.42 7.41 -10.17
C ASN A 455 1.48 8.64 -10.21
N GLY A 456 1.94 9.80 -10.69
CA GLY A 456 1.13 11.02 -10.74
C GLY A 456 0.12 11.09 -11.89
N ARG A 457 0.04 10.06 -12.74
CA ARG A 457 -0.87 10.01 -13.90
C ARG A 457 -2.29 9.67 -13.46
N TRP A 458 -3.31 10.51 -13.65
CA TRP A 458 -3.31 11.90 -14.12
C TRP A 458 -3.88 12.89 -13.09
N GLY A 459 -3.79 12.52 -11.81
CA GLY A 459 -4.10 13.40 -10.70
C GLY A 459 -5.60 13.62 -10.47
N GLY A 460 -5.89 14.71 -9.77
CA GLY A 460 -7.25 15.07 -9.34
C GLY A 460 -7.81 14.15 -8.24
N HIS A 461 -6.98 13.31 -7.63
CA HIS A 461 -7.39 12.42 -6.57
C HIS A 461 -7.78 13.21 -5.32
N LEU A 462 -8.76 12.70 -4.58
CA LEU A 462 -9.22 13.28 -3.32
C LEU A 462 -9.16 12.23 -2.22
N ILE A 463 -8.30 12.44 -1.23
CA ILE A 463 -8.20 11.62 -0.02
C ILE A 463 -8.66 12.47 1.16
N GLU A 464 -9.84 12.15 1.72
CA GLU A 464 -10.39 12.94 2.83
C GLU A 464 -11.14 12.15 3.90
N GLY A 465 -11.12 12.65 5.14
CA GLY A 465 -11.87 12.05 6.24
C GLY A 465 -11.38 10.66 6.66
N CYS A 466 -10.24 10.18 6.17
CA CYS A 466 -9.76 8.83 6.45
C CYS A 466 -9.01 8.75 7.79
N ASP A 467 -9.03 7.57 8.41
CA ASP A 467 -8.24 7.21 9.59
C ASP A 467 -7.34 6.02 9.23
N VAL A 468 -6.05 6.30 9.02
CA VAL A 468 -5.10 5.32 8.46
C VAL A 468 -3.95 5.11 9.43
N PHE A 469 -3.80 3.89 9.96
CA PHE A 469 -2.85 3.60 11.03
C PHE A 469 -2.36 2.15 11.04
N ASN A 470 -1.36 1.81 11.87
CA ASN A 470 -0.73 0.49 11.89
C ASN A 470 -0.29 0.03 10.49
N THR A 471 0.41 0.92 9.79
CA THR A 471 0.92 0.69 8.44
C THR A 471 2.42 0.48 8.46
N VAL A 472 2.94 -0.14 7.41
CA VAL A 472 4.37 -0.43 7.24
C VAL A 472 4.85 -1.38 8.35
N LEU A 473 4.03 -2.38 8.70
CA LEU A 473 4.31 -3.29 9.81
C LEU A 473 5.45 -4.28 9.52
N GLU A 474 5.61 -4.69 8.26
CA GLU A 474 6.56 -5.72 7.85
C GLU A 474 7.61 -5.23 6.85
N THR A 475 7.31 -4.12 6.17
CA THR A 475 8.19 -3.50 5.19
C THR A 475 8.82 -2.22 5.75
N GLY A 476 9.42 -1.39 4.90
CA GLY A 476 10.00 -0.10 5.27
C GLY A 476 10.10 0.81 4.05
N ASP A 477 10.61 2.03 4.27
CA ASP A 477 10.77 3.06 3.23
C ASP A 477 9.44 3.35 2.52
N HIS A 478 8.43 3.70 3.33
CA HIS A 478 7.05 3.95 2.90
C HIS A 478 6.30 4.77 3.95
N GLY A 479 5.03 5.12 3.68
CA GLY A 479 4.14 5.75 4.66
C GLY A 479 2.73 5.17 4.72
N SER A 480 1.93 5.67 5.68
CA SER A 480 0.49 5.38 5.75
C SER A 480 -0.22 5.85 4.49
N PHE A 481 0.11 7.06 4.04
CA PHE A 481 0.00 7.46 2.64
C PHE A 481 1.35 7.35 1.97
N ASN A 482 1.40 6.86 0.73
CA ASN A 482 2.56 7.02 -0.15
C ASN A 482 2.17 7.48 -1.55
N SER A 483 3.13 8.09 -2.25
CA SER A 483 3.07 8.27 -3.68
C SER A 483 4.45 8.31 -4.31
N TRP A 484 4.52 7.89 -5.57
CA TRP A 484 5.64 8.19 -6.46
C TRP A 484 5.22 9.16 -7.57
N GLY A 485 6.07 10.09 -7.95
CA GLY A 485 5.93 10.92 -9.15
C GLY A 485 6.80 10.43 -10.29
N ARG A 486 6.73 9.12 -10.56
CA ARG A 486 7.46 8.39 -11.63
C ARG A 486 6.90 8.68 -13.02
N ASP A 487 6.74 9.96 -13.29
CA ASP A 487 6.14 10.54 -14.49
C ASP A 487 7.20 10.87 -15.53
N ARG A 488 6.82 11.52 -16.65
CA ARG A 488 7.78 12.00 -17.67
C ARG A 488 8.96 12.80 -17.09
N LEU A 489 8.78 13.43 -15.93
CA LEU A 489 9.85 14.06 -15.17
C LEU A 489 11.02 13.11 -14.89
N MET A 490 10.74 11.88 -14.46
CA MET A 490 11.75 10.93 -13.95
C MET A 490 12.55 10.21 -15.05
N SER A 491 12.14 10.36 -16.31
CA SER A 491 12.87 9.81 -17.47
C SER A 491 14.07 10.67 -17.89
N ARG A 492 14.17 11.92 -17.39
CA ARG A 492 15.29 12.84 -17.66
C ARG A 492 16.20 12.98 -16.46
N GLY A 493 17.27 12.18 -16.42
CA GLY A 493 18.35 12.36 -15.44
C GLY A 493 19.21 13.59 -15.76
N GLY A 494 19.25 14.56 -14.83
CA GLY A 494 20.42 15.41 -14.54
C GLY A 494 21.03 16.31 -15.64
N GLY A 495 20.32 16.62 -16.74
CA GLY A 495 20.91 17.42 -17.85
C GLY A 495 20.01 18.46 -18.51
N SER A 496 18.73 18.58 -18.13
CA SER A 496 17.84 19.66 -18.60
C SER A 496 17.86 20.85 -17.65
N ALA A 497 17.68 22.07 -18.17
CA ALA A 497 17.51 23.25 -17.33
C ALA A 497 16.33 23.03 -16.37
N GLU A 498 16.54 23.30 -15.08
CA GLU A 498 15.57 23.00 -14.01
C GLU A 498 14.20 23.68 -14.21
N SER A 499 14.16 24.82 -14.92
CA SER A 499 12.92 25.54 -15.24
C SER A 499 11.94 24.72 -16.08
N ASP A 500 12.44 23.81 -16.92
CA ASP A 500 11.59 22.96 -17.77
C ASP A 500 10.98 21.81 -16.96
N LEU A 501 11.66 21.35 -15.89
CA LEU A 501 11.23 20.20 -15.10
C LEU A 501 9.94 20.45 -14.31
N ALA A 502 9.78 21.67 -13.77
CA ALA A 502 8.60 22.04 -13.00
C ALA A 502 7.32 22.07 -13.84
N GLU A 503 7.40 22.42 -15.13
CA GLU A 503 6.26 22.37 -16.05
C GLU A 503 6.04 20.95 -16.58
N ILE A 504 7.12 20.20 -16.84
CA ILE A 504 7.03 18.78 -17.24
C ILE A 504 6.28 17.94 -16.19
N ALA A 505 6.49 18.24 -14.90
CA ALA A 505 5.80 17.55 -13.80
C ALA A 505 4.26 17.63 -13.87
N LEU A 506 3.70 18.64 -14.54
CA LEU A 506 2.26 18.81 -14.70
C LEU A 506 1.68 18.18 -15.98
N LEU A 507 2.54 17.70 -16.90
CA LEU A 507 2.06 17.08 -18.12
C LEU A 507 1.32 15.77 -17.82
N ASP A 508 1.82 15.00 -16.85
CA ASP A 508 1.19 13.77 -16.38
C ASP A 508 0.30 14.04 -15.16
N ASN A 509 0.76 14.80 -14.16
CA ASN A 509 -0.08 15.16 -13.02
C ASN A 509 -0.85 16.48 -13.26
N MET A 510 -1.87 16.40 -14.11
CA MET A 510 -2.60 17.56 -14.65
C MET A 510 -3.41 18.33 -13.60
N GLU A 511 -3.87 17.63 -12.57
CA GLU A 511 -4.75 18.17 -11.54
C GLU A 511 -4.22 17.83 -10.16
N PRO A 512 -4.24 18.77 -9.20
CA PRO A 512 -3.64 18.52 -7.91
C PRO A 512 -4.33 17.36 -7.19
N THR A 513 -3.52 16.48 -6.61
CA THR A 513 -4.03 15.50 -5.64
C THR A 513 -4.23 16.21 -4.30
N ILE A 514 -5.42 16.06 -3.72
CA ILE A 514 -5.82 16.70 -2.46
C ILE A 514 -5.85 15.67 -1.35
N ILE A 515 -5.11 15.94 -0.26
CA ILE A 515 -5.11 15.14 0.96
C ILE A 515 -5.54 16.03 2.13
N ARG A 516 -6.74 15.82 2.67
CA ARG A 516 -7.27 16.71 3.71
C ARG A 516 -8.15 16.07 4.77
N ASN A 517 -8.20 16.66 5.95
CA ASN A 517 -9.10 16.22 7.04
C ASN A 517 -8.91 14.74 7.39
N ASN A 518 -7.68 14.20 7.29
CA ASN A 518 -7.38 12.81 7.60
C ASN A 518 -6.55 12.71 8.89
N ARG A 519 -6.61 11.56 9.54
CA ARG A 519 -5.71 11.17 10.63
C ARG A 519 -4.80 10.04 10.17
N TRP A 520 -3.50 10.21 10.42
CA TRP A 520 -2.44 9.34 9.93
C TRP A 520 -1.54 8.89 11.08
N ARG A 521 -1.16 7.62 11.06
CA ARG A 521 -0.14 7.07 11.96
C ARG A 521 0.62 5.92 11.30
N CYS A 522 1.85 6.19 10.87
CA CYS A 522 2.74 5.15 10.38
C CYS A 522 3.71 4.71 11.47
N ASP A 523 3.83 3.42 11.75
CA ASP A 523 4.67 2.94 12.86
C ASP A 523 6.16 2.75 12.47
N HIS A 524 6.46 2.53 11.18
CA HIS A 524 7.83 2.31 10.69
C HIS A 524 8.17 3.13 9.43
N GLY A 525 7.63 4.34 9.31
CA GLY A 525 7.80 5.20 8.15
C GLY A 525 7.28 6.62 8.36
N TRP A 526 6.68 7.22 7.31
CA TRP A 526 6.05 8.56 7.39
C TRP A 526 4.53 8.47 7.46
N ASP A 527 3.89 9.43 8.10
CA ASP A 527 2.43 9.50 8.10
C ASP A 527 1.93 9.81 6.69
N ILE A 528 2.60 10.75 6.02
CA ILE A 528 2.44 11.01 4.59
C ILE A 528 3.82 11.01 3.92
N ASP A 529 4.02 10.06 3.01
CA ASP A 529 5.24 9.87 2.23
C ASP A 529 5.04 10.32 0.77
N LEU A 530 5.46 11.55 0.41
CA LEU A 530 5.62 11.89 -1.00
C LEU A 530 7.04 11.53 -1.44
N ASP A 531 7.17 10.40 -2.15
CA ASP A 531 8.44 9.83 -2.60
C ASP A 531 8.83 10.34 -4.01
N ASP A 532 9.88 9.75 -4.61
CA ASP A 532 10.50 10.06 -5.91
C ASP A 532 9.61 10.85 -6.90
N GLY A 533 9.81 12.17 -6.94
CA GLY A 533 9.27 13.04 -7.98
C GLY A 533 7.81 13.44 -7.79
N SER A 534 7.17 13.02 -6.69
CA SER A 534 5.78 13.35 -6.39
C SER A 534 5.56 14.86 -6.42
N SER A 535 4.70 15.30 -7.32
CA SER A 535 4.49 16.72 -7.65
C SER A 535 3.01 17.05 -7.67
N ASN A 536 2.63 18.33 -7.55
CA ASN A 536 1.23 18.81 -7.63
C ASN A 536 0.30 18.21 -6.55
N TYR A 537 0.66 18.43 -5.28
CA TYR A 537 -0.09 17.96 -4.11
C TYR A 537 -0.56 19.10 -3.23
N HIS A 538 -1.79 19.03 -2.73
CA HIS A 538 -2.38 19.94 -1.75
C HIS A 538 -2.70 19.17 -0.47
N ILE A 539 -1.98 19.44 0.62
CA ILE A 539 -2.01 18.66 1.86
C ILE A 539 -2.36 19.57 3.02
N TYR A 540 -3.59 19.47 3.54
CA TYR A 540 -4.04 20.38 4.59
C TYR A 540 -5.06 19.82 5.55
N ASN A 541 -5.12 20.37 6.76
CA ASN A 541 -6.01 19.88 7.81
C ASN A 541 -5.79 18.40 8.15
N ASN A 542 -4.56 17.90 8.07
CA ASN A 542 -4.26 16.53 8.47
C ASN A 542 -3.69 16.51 9.88
N LEU A 543 -4.04 15.47 10.63
CA LEU A 543 -3.44 15.13 11.91
C LEU A 543 -2.45 13.97 11.69
N MET A 544 -1.17 14.22 11.94
CA MET A 544 -0.07 13.27 11.77
C MET A 544 0.46 12.89 13.15
N LEU A 545 0.36 11.61 13.51
CA LEU A 545 0.59 11.14 14.88
C LEU A 545 1.96 10.49 15.12
N ASN A 546 2.79 10.28 14.10
CA ASN A 546 4.08 9.64 14.33
C ASN A 546 5.16 10.01 13.31
N GLY A 547 4.99 9.61 12.05
CA GLY A 547 6.03 9.65 11.02
C GLY A 547 6.27 11.03 10.39
N GLY A 548 5.32 11.96 10.53
CA GLY A 548 5.41 13.30 9.94
C GLY A 548 5.19 13.32 8.43
N LEU A 549 5.57 14.43 7.79
CA LEU A 549 5.34 14.69 6.37
C LEU A 549 6.64 14.67 5.58
N LYS A 550 6.78 13.77 4.60
CA LYS A 550 7.94 13.77 3.69
C LYS A 550 7.59 14.38 2.34
N PHE A 551 8.45 15.30 1.92
CA PHE A 551 8.50 15.87 0.57
C PHE A 551 9.82 15.45 -0.07
N ARG A 552 9.83 14.38 -0.88
CA ARG A 552 11.03 13.86 -1.51
C ARG A 552 11.05 14.06 -3.03
N GLN A 553 11.93 14.93 -3.55
CA GLN A 553 11.97 15.33 -4.97
C GLN A 553 10.62 15.85 -5.52
N GLY A 554 10.60 16.48 -6.69
CA GLY A 554 9.36 16.95 -7.31
C GLY A 554 9.04 18.43 -7.06
N PHE A 555 7.82 18.84 -7.41
CA PHE A 555 7.43 20.24 -7.56
C PHE A 555 6.01 20.54 -7.09
N ARG A 556 5.75 21.79 -6.70
CA ARG A 556 4.41 22.34 -6.43
C ARG A 556 3.62 21.52 -5.40
N ARG A 557 4.25 21.21 -4.27
CA ARG A 557 3.59 20.58 -3.13
C ARG A 557 3.31 21.63 -2.07
N TYR A 558 2.07 21.68 -1.62
CA TYR A 558 1.58 22.70 -0.71
C TYR A 558 1.09 21.99 0.55
N GLY A 559 1.85 22.11 1.65
CA GLY A 559 1.48 21.62 2.97
C GLY A 559 1.06 22.76 3.88
N TRP A 560 -0.21 22.84 4.28
CA TRP A 560 -0.64 23.91 5.19
C TRP A 560 -1.69 23.49 6.19
N ASN A 561 -1.76 24.19 7.33
CA ASN A 561 -2.80 23.95 8.33
C ASN A 561 -2.86 22.51 8.85
N ASN A 562 -1.71 21.82 8.91
CA ASN A 562 -1.58 20.48 9.45
C ASN A 562 -1.09 20.53 10.91
N VAL A 563 -1.41 19.49 11.67
CA VAL A 563 -0.89 19.25 13.02
C VAL A 563 0.02 18.03 12.97
N ILE A 564 1.30 18.21 13.27
CA ILE A 564 2.32 17.17 13.20
C ILE A 564 2.86 16.90 14.60
N ILE A 565 2.40 15.81 15.21
CA ILE A 565 2.69 15.48 16.61
C ILE A 565 4.04 14.80 16.73
N ASN A 566 4.87 15.30 17.66
CA ASN A 566 6.22 14.82 17.95
C ASN A 566 7.14 14.71 16.71
N ASN A 567 6.81 15.43 15.64
CA ASN A 567 7.53 15.38 14.36
C ASN A 567 7.32 16.69 13.58
N ALA A 568 7.85 16.75 12.36
CA ALA A 568 7.79 17.91 11.49
C ALA A 568 7.87 17.52 10.00
N LEU A 569 8.28 18.46 9.15
CA LEU A 569 8.55 18.25 7.73
C LEU A 569 9.89 17.53 7.51
N HIS A 570 9.92 16.62 6.54
CA HIS A 570 11.10 15.92 6.04
C HIS A 570 11.34 16.32 4.57
N PRO A 571 12.05 17.44 4.31
CA PRO A 571 12.35 17.87 2.95
C PRO A 571 13.58 17.13 2.42
N HIS A 572 13.38 16.26 1.42
CA HIS A 572 14.42 15.35 0.95
C HIS A 572 14.71 15.56 -0.54
N VAL A 573 15.97 15.81 -0.90
CA VAL A 573 16.44 15.84 -2.30
C VAL A 573 15.65 16.82 -3.17
N TRP A 574 15.41 18.05 -2.68
CA TRP A 574 14.63 19.03 -3.43
C TRP A 574 15.37 19.60 -4.64
N TYR A 575 14.60 20.00 -5.64
CA TYR A 575 15.08 20.89 -6.68
C TYR A 575 15.12 22.34 -6.15
N PRO A 576 16.12 23.15 -6.50
CA PRO A 576 16.20 24.56 -6.08
C PRO A 576 14.92 25.36 -6.35
N ASN A 577 14.24 25.09 -7.46
CA ASN A 577 13.00 25.75 -7.86
C ASN A 577 11.76 24.85 -7.70
N SER A 578 11.69 24.00 -6.66
CA SER A 578 10.58 23.06 -6.46
C SER A 578 9.21 23.77 -6.40
N GLY A 579 9.17 25.01 -5.93
CA GLY A 579 7.94 25.78 -5.79
C GLY A 579 7.04 25.29 -4.64
N ASP A 580 7.57 24.45 -3.76
CA ASP A 580 6.86 23.89 -2.61
C ASP A 580 6.56 24.97 -1.56
N CYS A 581 5.46 24.77 -0.84
CA CYS A 581 5.09 25.58 0.31
C CYS A 581 4.85 24.71 1.55
N PHE A 582 5.29 25.19 2.71
CA PHE A 582 4.96 24.61 4.01
C PHE A 582 4.62 25.73 5.01
N ILE A 583 3.34 26.03 5.17
CA ILE A 583 2.90 27.23 5.90
C ILE A 583 1.78 26.95 6.90
N ARG A 584 1.73 27.70 7.99
CA ARG A 584 0.61 27.67 8.96
C ARG A 584 0.39 26.30 9.56
N ASN A 585 1.46 25.53 9.77
CA ASN A 585 1.39 24.22 10.42
C ASN A 585 1.79 24.32 11.89
N ILE A 586 1.36 23.36 12.69
CA ILE A 586 1.88 23.13 14.04
C ILE A 586 2.86 21.94 13.95
N VAL A 587 4.12 22.17 14.33
CA VAL A 587 5.19 21.17 14.34
C VAL A 587 5.85 21.12 15.72
N MET A 588 6.31 19.94 16.12
CA MET A 588 6.85 19.73 17.47
C MET A 588 8.36 19.47 17.50
N THR A 589 9.01 19.40 16.34
CA THR A 589 10.46 19.14 16.19
C THR A 589 11.04 20.07 15.13
N PRO A 590 12.37 20.23 15.04
CA PRO A 590 12.97 20.83 13.85
C PRO A 590 12.67 19.98 12.61
N TYR A 591 12.80 20.59 11.43
CA TYR A 591 12.71 19.85 10.16
C TYR A 591 13.83 18.80 10.04
N ARG A 592 13.59 17.78 9.23
CA ARG A 592 14.52 16.66 9.01
C ARG A 592 14.99 16.59 7.55
N PRO A 593 15.85 17.52 7.11
CA PRO A 593 16.30 17.60 5.74
C PRO A 593 17.25 16.45 5.37
N ALA A 594 17.22 16.02 4.12
CA ALA A 594 18.21 15.09 3.60
C ALA A 594 18.60 15.45 2.16
N ARG A 595 19.90 15.67 1.92
CA ARG A 595 20.47 16.03 0.60
C ARG A 595 19.76 17.21 -0.06
N MET A 596 19.54 18.28 0.69
CA MET A 596 18.86 19.49 0.22
C MET A 596 19.79 20.38 -0.62
N PRO A 597 19.26 21.17 -1.56
CA PRO A 597 20.06 22.11 -2.33
C PRO A 597 20.59 23.25 -1.45
N GLU A 598 21.72 23.82 -1.87
CA GLU A 598 22.23 25.07 -1.32
C GLU A 598 21.29 26.24 -1.68
N GLY A 599 21.27 27.28 -0.84
CA GLY A 599 20.45 28.48 -1.09
C GLY A 599 19.01 28.35 -0.58
N LYS A 600 18.07 29.03 -1.26
CA LYS A 600 16.68 29.16 -0.80
C LYS A 600 15.92 27.83 -0.93
N TRP A 601 15.17 27.47 0.11
CA TRP A 601 14.28 26.30 0.06
C TRP A 601 12.85 26.68 -0.31
N GLY A 602 12.32 25.99 -1.34
CA GLY A 602 10.93 26.11 -1.77
C GLY A 602 10.51 27.52 -2.19
N ARG A 603 9.21 27.68 -2.41
CA ARG A 603 8.60 29.01 -2.60
C ARG A 603 8.48 29.72 -1.26
N GLU A 604 7.92 29.04 -0.27
CA GLU A 604 7.60 29.61 1.06
C GLU A 604 7.48 28.51 2.12
N LEU A 605 8.43 28.45 3.04
CA LEU A 605 8.33 27.66 4.27
C LEU A 605 8.35 28.68 5.41
N ASP A 606 7.18 29.04 5.93
CA ASP A 606 7.07 30.16 6.87
C ASP A 606 5.72 30.15 7.60
N TYR A 607 5.57 31.00 8.62
CA TYR A 607 4.35 31.10 9.42
C TYR A 607 3.96 29.77 10.06
N ASN A 608 4.91 29.00 10.57
CA ASN A 608 4.67 27.75 11.30
C ASN A 608 4.82 27.97 12.81
N LEU A 609 4.09 27.21 13.62
CA LEU A 609 4.26 27.17 15.06
C LEU A 609 5.17 26.00 15.40
N PHE A 610 6.31 26.29 16.00
CA PHE A 610 7.21 25.32 16.60
C PHE A 610 6.88 25.22 18.09
N THR A 611 6.45 24.05 18.57
CA THR A 611 6.17 23.85 20.00
C THR A 611 7.41 23.46 20.81
N SER A 612 8.58 23.41 20.17
CA SER A 612 9.83 23.03 20.80
C SER A 612 10.59 24.24 21.35
N ASN A 613 11.51 24.85 20.59
CA ASN A 613 12.32 25.99 21.01
C ASN A 613 12.80 26.84 19.81
N GLU A 614 13.40 28.00 20.09
CA GLU A 614 13.91 28.94 19.08
C GLU A 614 15.05 28.35 18.25
N ALA A 615 15.93 27.54 18.83
CA ALA A 615 17.02 26.92 18.08
C ALA A 615 16.49 25.96 17.00
N ASP A 616 15.42 25.21 17.29
CA ASP A 616 14.80 24.30 16.32
C ASP A 616 14.14 25.05 15.16
N ARG A 617 13.49 26.19 15.44
CA ARG A 617 12.94 27.09 14.40
C ARG A 617 14.07 27.72 13.58
N ASP A 618 15.13 28.17 14.24
CA ASP A 618 16.21 28.94 13.62
C ASP A 618 17.20 28.05 12.84
N ALA A 619 17.18 26.73 13.07
CA ALA A 619 18.13 25.74 12.55
C ALA A 619 18.40 25.84 11.04
N PHE A 620 17.43 26.31 10.26
CA PHE A 620 17.52 26.36 8.79
C PHE A 620 17.21 27.75 8.20
N GLN A 621 17.12 28.81 9.01
CA GLN A 621 16.77 30.18 8.54
C GLN A 621 17.72 30.73 7.47
N GLN A 622 18.98 30.28 7.44
CA GLN A 622 19.95 30.62 6.40
C GLN A 622 19.46 30.28 4.98
N HIS A 623 18.49 29.37 4.85
CA HIS A 623 17.84 29.00 3.59
C HIS A 623 16.62 29.88 3.25
N GLY A 624 16.45 31.01 3.94
CA GLY A 624 15.39 31.99 3.67
C GLY A 624 13.99 31.52 4.06
N ILE A 625 13.88 30.76 5.14
CA ILE A 625 12.64 30.14 5.64
C ILE A 625 12.38 30.55 7.11
N ASP A 626 11.14 30.38 7.56
CA ASP A 626 10.70 30.54 8.95
C ASP A 626 11.03 31.90 9.59
N GLY A 627 11.05 32.97 8.79
CA GLY A 627 11.28 34.34 9.25
C GLY A 627 10.10 34.95 10.03
N HIS A 628 8.89 34.44 9.83
CA HIS A 628 7.66 34.83 10.53
C HIS A 628 7.06 33.65 11.34
N SER A 629 7.71 32.49 11.34
CA SER A 629 7.38 31.37 12.21
C SER A 629 7.65 31.73 13.68
N VAL A 630 6.84 31.16 14.56
CA VAL A 630 6.87 31.48 16.00
C VAL A 630 7.09 30.22 16.82
N VAL A 631 7.63 30.41 18.03
CA VAL A 631 7.79 29.37 19.03
C VAL A 631 6.77 29.59 20.14
N GLY A 632 6.14 28.53 20.61
CA GLY A 632 5.24 28.62 21.75
C GLY A 632 4.40 27.37 21.98
N ASP A 633 3.72 27.33 23.12
CA ASP A 633 2.74 26.28 23.42
C ASP A 633 1.57 26.37 22.44
N ALA A 634 1.24 25.26 21.78
CA ALA A 634 0.08 25.18 20.90
C ALA A 634 -1.26 25.34 21.64
N GLN A 635 -1.29 25.12 22.96
CA GLN A 635 -2.51 25.17 23.78
C GLN A 635 -3.60 24.24 23.23
N PHE A 636 -3.23 22.98 22.98
CA PHE A 636 -4.18 21.95 22.55
C PHE A 636 -5.28 21.76 23.61
N ILE A 637 -6.53 21.60 23.17
CA ILE A 637 -7.70 21.53 24.05
C ILE A 637 -7.72 20.24 24.87
N ASP A 638 -7.57 19.07 24.23
CA ASP A 638 -7.52 17.77 24.91
C ASP A 638 -6.71 16.75 24.08
N PRO A 639 -5.37 16.92 24.03
CA PRO A 639 -4.51 16.07 23.21
C PRO A 639 -4.51 14.61 23.68
N ALA A 640 -4.80 14.33 24.95
CA ALA A 640 -4.86 12.96 25.47
C ALA A 640 -6.05 12.17 24.89
N ALA A 641 -7.18 12.84 24.67
CA ALA A 641 -8.33 12.26 23.96
C ALA A 641 -8.22 12.35 22.42
N GLY A 642 -7.10 12.87 21.89
CA GLY A 642 -6.89 13.05 20.46
C GLY A 642 -7.51 14.33 19.89
N ASN A 643 -7.97 15.27 20.73
CA ASN A 643 -8.44 16.58 20.29
C ASN A 643 -7.28 17.60 20.25
N PHE A 644 -6.68 17.72 19.07
CA PHE A 644 -5.58 18.65 18.80
C PHE A 644 -6.04 20.00 18.23
N GLN A 645 -7.30 20.38 18.44
CA GLN A 645 -7.70 21.77 18.26
C GLN A 645 -6.99 22.65 19.28
N VAL A 646 -6.71 23.89 18.91
CA VAL A 646 -6.06 24.88 19.78
C VAL A 646 -7.05 25.85 20.39
N ALA A 647 -6.78 26.31 21.61
CA ALA A 647 -7.58 27.32 22.30
C ALA A 647 -7.49 28.72 21.63
N GLU A 648 -8.41 29.62 21.97
CA GLU A 648 -8.52 30.97 21.40
C GLU A 648 -7.25 31.83 21.60
N GLY A 649 -6.49 31.59 22.67
CA GLY A 649 -5.23 32.29 22.97
C GLY A 649 -3.99 31.70 22.29
N SER A 650 -4.14 30.66 21.46
CA SER A 650 -3.00 29.95 20.90
C SER A 650 -2.21 30.80 19.90
N PRO A 651 -0.86 30.79 19.97
CA PRO A 651 -0.02 31.44 18.97
C PRO A 651 -0.19 30.87 17.56
N ALA A 652 -0.69 29.64 17.42
CA ALA A 652 -1.01 29.05 16.12
C ALA A 652 -2.05 29.90 15.36
N LEU A 653 -3.05 30.45 16.06
CA LEU A 653 -4.09 31.26 15.41
C LEU A 653 -3.51 32.57 14.86
N ALA A 654 -2.47 33.13 15.49
CA ALA A 654 -1.83 34.37 15.07
C ALA A 654 -1.04 34.24 13.75
N ILE A 655 -0.44 33.06 13.50
CA ILE A 655 0.21 32.74 12.21
C ILE A 655 -0.79 32.32 11.13
N GLY A 656 -2.09 32.27 11.45
CA GLY A 656 -3.16 31.97 10.52
C GLY A 656 -3.55 30.49 10.43
N PHE A 657 -3.09 29.65 11.36
CA PHE A 657 -3.65 28.30 11.53
C PHE A 657 -5.14 28.40 11.88
N ARG A 658 -5.92 27.42 11.45
CA ARG A 658 -7.36 27.30 11.69
C ARG A 658 -7.66 25.90 12.19
N ASN A 659 -8.39 25.82 13.29
CA ASN A 659 -8.92 24.55 13.77
C ASN A 659 -9.75 23.85 12.67
N PHE A 660 -9.63 22.53 12.63
CA PHE A 660 -10.46 21.64 11.82
C PHE A 660 -11.07 20.55 12.72
N PRO A 661 -12.13 19.84 12.27
CA PRO A 661 -12.78 18.80 13.07
C PRO A 661 -11.81 17.67 13.44
N MET A 662 -11.79 17.26 14.72
CA MET A 662 -10.95 16.17 15.24
C MET A 662 -11.75 14.90 15.56
N ASP A 663 -13.06 14.94 15.33
CA ASP A 663 -14.05 13.88 15.56
C ASP A 663 -14.54 13.23 14.26
N HIS A 664 -13.97 13.66 13.13
CA HIS A 664 -14.38 13.32 11.77
C HIS A 664 -13.27 12.57 11.02
N PHE A 665 -12.85 11.43 11.56
CA PHE A 665 -11.90 10.52 10.93
C PHE A 665 -12.47 9.11 10.83
N GLY A 666 -12.21 8.47 9.70
CA GLY A 666 -12.54 7.08 9.44
C GLY A 666 -13.97 6.86 8.98
N VAL A 667 -14.37 5.58 9.04
CA VAL A 667 -15.71 5.13 8.66
C VAL A 667 -16.82 5.82 9.46
N ARG A 668 -17.89 6.22 8.76
CA ARG A 668 -19.03 6.96 9.31
C ARG A 668 -20.25 6.08 9.54
N ASP A 669 -20.39 4.99 8.79
CA ASP A 669 -21.46 4.01 9.03
C ASP A 669 -21.42 3.52 10.48
N ALA A 670 -22.59 3.46 11.12
CA ALA A 670 -22.69 3.17 12.54
C ALA A 670 -22.24 1.74 12.88
N LYS A 671 -22.53 0.76 12.00
CA LYS A 671 -22.18 -0.65 12.21
C LYS A 671 -20.67 -0.82 12.06
N LEU A 672 -20.09 -0.30 10.98
CA LEU A 672 -18.65 -0.38 10.74
C LEU A 672 -17.85 0.43 11.76
N ARG A 673 -18.31 1.64 12.13
CA ARG A 673 -17.67 2.45 13.19
C ARG A 673 -17.70 1.75 14.55
N GLY A 674 -18.75 0.99 14.84
CA GLY A 674 -18.87 0.21 16.08
C GLY A 674 -17.81 -0.90 16.22
N ILE A 675 -17.21 -1.36 15.12
CA ILE A 675 -16.16 -2.39 15.11
C ILE A 675 -14.78 -1.85 14.67
N ALA A 676 -14.72 -0.62 14.18
CA ALA A 676 -13.46 0.01 13.78
C ALA A 676 -12.62 0.38 15.00
N ARG A 677 -11.33 0.06 14.96
CA ARG A 677 -10.35 0.59 15.94
C ARG A 677 -9.93 2.00 15.56
N THR A 678 -9.31 2.70 16.52
CA THR A 678 -8.67 4.00 16.33
C THR A 678 -7.18 3.91 16.64
N PRO A 679 -6.31 4.74 16.04
CA PRO A 679 -4.89 4.74 16.33
C PRO A 679 -4.61 5.07 17.80
N MET A 680 -3.48 4.55 18.30
CA MET A 680 -2.91 5.03 19.55
C MET A 680 -2.54 6.50 19.41
N ILE A 681 -3.09 7.33 20.29
CA ILE A 681 -2.71 8.73 20.42
C ILE A 681 -1.37 8.81 21.18
N PRO A 682 -0.32 9.38 20.57
CA PRO A 682 0.98 9.48 21.23
C PRO A 682 0.92 10.50 22.38
N ALA A 683 1.65 10.24 23.47
CA ALA A 683 1.93 11.27 24.45
C ALA A 683 2.75 12.40 23.80
N LEU A 684 2.42 13.65 24.13
CA LEU A 684 3.21 14.80 23.71
C LEU A 684 4.59 14.76 24.38
N ARG A 685 5.66 14.86 23.59
CA ARG A 685 7.03 14.88 24.09
C ARG A 685 7.51 16.31 24.20
N ASN A 686 8.31 16.60 25.22
CA ASN A 686 9.10 17.81 25.25
C ASN A 686 10.39 17.57 24.45
N VAL A 687 10.31 17.76 23.13
CA VAL A 687 11.36 17.30 22.19
C VAL A 687 12.67 18.09 22.32
N SER A 688 12.68 19.20 23.09
CA SER A 688 13.90 19.93 23.46
C SER A 688 14.93 19.09 24.25
N SER A 689 14.54 17.93 24.79
CA SER A 689 15.42 17.01 25.51
C SER A 689 15.90 15.80 24.70
N ASP A 690 15.47 15.65 23.44
CA ASP A 690 16.00 14.56 22.60
C ASP A 690 17.49 14.81 22.35
N PRO A 691 18.37 13.82 22.60
CA PRO A 691 19.79 14.02 22.41
C PRO A 691 20.05 14.32 20.93
N ALA A 692 20.70 15.45 20.66
CA ALA A 692 21.13 15.80 19.31
C ALA A 692 21.96 14.65 18.71
N SER A 693 21.78 14.39 17.41
CA SER A 693 22.59 13.41 16.69
C SER A 693 24.07 13.69 16.94
N ILE A 694 24.83 12.65 17.31
CA ILE A 694 26.24 12.82 17.66
C ILE A 694 27.02 13.13 16.40
N VAL A 695 27.49 14.37 16.28
CA VAL A 695 28.40 14.81 15.22
C VAL A 695 29.83 14.61 15.69
N TYR A 696 30.68 14.03 14.86
CA TYR A 696 32.10 13.82 15.12
C TYR A 696 32.92 14.78 14.26
N ASP A 697 33.97 15.34 14.86
CA ASP A 697 35.00 16.06 14.12
C ASP A 697 35.97 15.03 13.53
N TRP A 698 36.19 15.10 12.21
CA TRP A 698 37.10 14.19 11.52
C TRP A 698 37.93 14.94 10.50
N HIS A 699 39.23 15.05 10.77
CA HIS A 699 40.22 15.57 9.82
C HIS A 699 39.80 16.90 9.16
N GLY A 700 39.37 17.86 9.96
CA GLY A 700 38.95 19.20 9.49
C GLY A 700 37.51 19.31 8.99
N GLY A 701 36.76 18.20 8.88
CA GLY A 701 35.33 18.21 8.57
C GLY A 701 34.47 17.56 9.66
N LYS A 702 33.17 17.39 9.38
CA LYS A 702 32.19 16.81 10.31
C LYS A 702 31.48 15.60 9.71
N ILE A 703 31.29 14.56 10.51
CA ILE A 703 30.58 13.33 10.12
C ILE A 703 29.56 12.90 11.18
N ARG A 704 28.53 12.15 10.79
CA ARG A 704 27.60 11.50 11.74
C ARG A 704 26.97 10.23 11.16
N ASN A 705 26.29 9.47 12.00
CA ASN A 705 25.45 8.36 11.54
C ASN A 705 24.23 8.89 10.77
N ILE A 706 23.79 8.13 9.76
CA ILE A 706 22.45 8.29 9.19
C ILE A 706 21.43 7.74 10.19
N GLU A 707 20.31 8.45 10.36
CA GLU A 707 19.28 8.12 11.35
C GLU A 707 17.87 8.12 10.74
N GLY A 708 17.02 7.21 11.21
CA GLY A 708 15.58 7.16 10.89
C GLY A 708 15.23 7.33 9.41
N ALA A 709 14.47 8.38 9.11
CA ALA A 709 13.95 8.71 7.79
C ALA A 709 15.03 8.95 6.71
N GLU A 710 16.27 9.24 7.09
CA GLU A 710 17.33 9.64 6.17
C GLU A 710 17.84 8.48 5.29
N TYR A 711 17.62 7.23 5.71
CA TYR A 711 18.00 6.06 4.92
C TYR A 711 17.38 6.06 3.51
N SER A 712 16.17 6.61 3.36
CA SER A 712 15.44 6.74 2.09
C SER A 712 16.15 7.65 1.07
N ALA A 713 16.74 8.76 1.53
CA ALA A 713 17.49 9.69 0.68
C ALA A 713 18.73 9.04 0.01
N TRP A 714 19.15 7.90 0.55
CA TRP A 714 20.29 7.11 0.11
C TRP A 714 19.92 5.77 -0.52
N GLY A 715 18.63 5.41 -0.55
CA GLY A 715 18.15 4.12 -1.03
C GLY A 715 18.82 2.95 -0.31
N ILE A 716 18.89 3.00 1.02
CA ILE A 716 19.40 1.94 1.91
C ILE A 716 18.42 1.67 3.04
N SER A 717 18.62 0.56 3.75
CA SER A 717 17.95 0.27 5.02
C SER A 717 18.82 0.61 6.23
N SER A 718 18.20 0.73 7.41
CA SER A 718 18.89 0.91 8.69
C SER A 718 19.83 -0.24 9.06
N GLU A 719 19.60 -1.43 8.52
CA GLU A 719 20.50 -2.58 8.69
C GLU A 719 21.80 -2.40 7.91
N ILE A 720 21.73 -1.70 6.77
CA ILE A 720 22.91 -1.32 6.00
C ILE A 720 23.69 -0.22 6.68
N GLY A 721 22.98 0.81 7.15
CA GLY A 721 23.58 1.96 7.81
C GLY A 721 24.58 2.72 6.93
N GLY A 722 25.35 3.58 7.57
CA GLY A 722 26.43 4.34 6.96
C GLY A 722 26.71 5.65 7.71
N VAL A 723 27.79 6.32 7.32
CA VAL A 723 28.27 7.55 7.92
C VAL A 723 28.19 8.68 6.90
N MET A 724 27.44 9.72 7.21
CA MET A 724 27.26 10.89 6.36
C MET A 724 28.33 11.95 6.67
N VAL A 725 28.91 12.51 5.61
CA VAL A 725 29.77 13.69 5.68
C VAL A 725 28.88 14.94 5.67
N LEU A 726 28.94 15.73 6.74
CA LEU A 726 28.04 16.87 6.96
C LEU A 726 28.57 18.16 6.37
N TYR A 727 29.87 18.39 6.50
CA TYR A 727 30.48 19.65 6.09
C TYR A 727 31.99 19.49 5.99
N THR A 728 32.56 20.14 4.99
CA THR A 728 34.00 20.35 4.81
C THR A 728 34.24 21.85 4.66
N PRO A 729 34.86 22.54 5.63
CA PRO A 729 35.12 23.97 5.52
C PRO A 729 36.05 24.29 4.36
N GLY A 730 35.57 25.14 3.45
CA GLY A 730 36.17 25.34 2.15
C GLY A 730 35.97 24.08 1.30
N TRP A 731 35.59 24.24 0.05
CA TRP A 731 35.69 23.14 -0.92
C TRP A 731 37.15 22.58 -1.00
N GLU A 732 38.10 23.36 -0.46
CA GLU A 732 39.52 23.11 -0.17
C GLU A 732 39.75 22.98 1.36
N GLY A 733 39.35 21.85 1.95
CA GLY A 733 39.65 21.50 3.33
C GLY A 733 40.15 20.06 3.40
N LEU A 734 40.82 19.66 4.48
CA LEU A 734 41.58 18.41 4.55
C LEU A 734 40.81 17.09 4.22
N LEU A 735 39.50 17.00 4.45
CA LEU A 735 38.68 15.89 3.92
C LEU A 735 38.35 16.05 2.41
N GLY A 736 38.13 17.30 2.00
CA GLY A 736 37.91 17.72 0.61
C GLY A 736 39.12 17.52 -0.30
N ASP A 737 40.33 17.78 0.21
CA ASP A 737 41.61 17.62 -0.50
C ASP A 737 41.83 16.17 -0.92
N GLU A 738 41.43 15.23 -0.07
CA GLU A 738 41.49 13.80 -0.31
C GLU A 738 40.30 13.31 -1.16
N GLY A 739 39.32 14.19 -1.39
CA GLY A 739 38.25 14.00 -2.34
C GLY A 739 36.93 13.57 -1.73
N LEU A 740 36.74 13.55 -0.40
CA LEU A 740 35.41 13.42 0.22
C LEU A 740 34.64 14.74 0.08
N ARG A 741 33.33 14.65 -0.16
CA ARG A 741 32.48 15.83 -0.38
C ARG A 741 31.40 15.92 0.68
N GLU A 742 30.93 17.13 0.92
CA GLU A 742 29.69 17.34 1.67
C GLU A 742 28.56 16.48 1.08
N GLY A 743 27.84 15.80 1.96
CA GLY A 743 26.81 14.86 1.60
C GLY A 743 27.32 13.49 1.17
N ASP A 744 28.62 13.19 1.07
CA ASP A 744 29.05 11.81 0.77
C ASP A 744 28.57 10.85 1.87
N LEU A 745 28.08 9.68 1.45
CA LEU A 745 27.77 8.57 2.35
C LEU A 745 28.88 7.53 2.31
N ILE A 746 29.60 7.40 3.42
CA ILE A 746 30.61 6.37 3.67
C ILE A 746 29.91 5.07 4.09
N ASN A 747 30.13 4.01 3.34
CA ASN A 747 29.55 2.69 3.61
C ASN A 747 30.59 1.55 3.63
N GLY A 748 31.87 1.88 3.44
CA GLY A 748 32.95 0.93 3.64
C GLY A 748 34.30 1.60 3.87
N CYS A 749 35.23 0.83 4.45
CA CYS A 749 36.61 1.22 4.70
C CYS A 749 37.50 -0.03 4.54
N ASN A 750 38.55 0.07 3.73
CA ASN A 750 39.48 -1.02 3.40
C ASN A 750 38.79 -2.34 2.97
N GLY A 751 37.69 -2.21 2.22
CA GLY A 751 36.92 -3.36 1.73
C GLY A 751 35.96 -3.97 2.77
N GLN A 752 35.97 -3.47 4.01
CA GLN A 752 35.01 -3.84 5.04
C GLN A 752 33.83 -2.86 5.10
N ARG A 753 32.68 -3.34 5.57
CA ARG A 753 31.45 -2.54 5.68
C ARG A 753 31.53 -1.58 6.86
N VAL A 754 31.02 -0.36 6.67
CA VAL A 754 30.86 0.65 7.72
C VAL A 754 29.36 0.91 7.90
N LYS A 755 28.78 0.51 9.04
CA LYS A 755 27.37 0.77 9.37
C LYS A 755 27.18 2.05 10.17
N ASN A 756 28.20 2.47 10.92
CA ASN A 756 28.16 3.65 11.79
C ASN A 756 29.58 4.19 12.04
N VAL A 757 29.70 5.34 12.71
CA VAL A 757 30.98 6.00 13.01
C VAL A 757 31.89 5.14 13.90
N VAL A 758 31.33 4.29 14.78
CA VAL A 758 32.12 3.39 15.63
C VAL A 758 32.83 2.34 14.78
N ASP A 759 32.16 1.76 13.78
CA ASP A 759 32.78 0.84 12.83
C ASP A 759 33.91 1.53 12.05
N LEU A 760 33.69 2.78 11.62
CA LEU A 760 34.69 3.57 10.91
C LEU A 760 35.91 3.84 11.80
N ILE A 761 35.71 4.26 13.05
CA ILE A 761 36.79 4.48 14.03
C ILE A 761 37.59 3.19 14.21
N LYS A 762 36.91 2.05 14.39
CA LYS A 762 37.57 0.74 14.56
C LYS A 762 38.47 0.41 13.37
N LEU A 763 37.97 0.57 12.15
CA LEU A 763 38.73 0.25 10.93
C LEU A 763 39.92 1.20 10.70
N ILE A 764 39.79 2.47 11.09
CA ILE A 764 40.91 3.43 11.10
C ILE A 764 41.96 2.99 12.12
N GLN A 765 41.56 2.61 13.33
CA GLN A 765 42.49 2.15 14.39
C GLN A 765 43.25 0.87 14.01
N GLU A 766 42.62 -0.02 13.24
CA GLU A 766 43.24 -1.24 12.74
C GLU A 766 44.20 -1.00 11.56
N THR A 767 44.21 0.22 10.99
CA THR A 767 45.06 0.58 9.84
C THR A 767 46.32 1.32 10.33
N PRO A 768 47.55 0.86 9.99
CA PRO A 768 48.78 1.56 10.37
C PRO A 768 48.84 3.00 9.83
N ALA A 769 49.39 3.93 10.62
CA ALA A 769 49.41 5.36 10.30
C ALA A 769 50.10 5.72 8.97
N ASP A 770 51.05 4.89 8.52
CA ASP A 770 51.83 5.06 7.29
C ASP A 770 51.22 4.35 6.07
N GLN A 771 50.17 3.55 6.26
CA GLN A 771 49.47 2.84 5.19
C GLN A 771 48.29 3.67 4.66
N PRO A 772 47.93 3.52 3.37
CA PRO A 772 46.78 4.20 2.81
C PRO A 772 45.47 3.66 3.39
N LEU A 773 44.48 4.55 3.55
CA LEU A 773 43.12 4.19 3.94
C LEU A 773 42.18 4.36 2.75
N THR A 774 41.50 3.30 2.32
CA THR A 774 40.50 3.37 1.26
C THR A 774 39.11 3.49 1.84
N ILE A 775 38.46 4.63 1.63
CA ILE A 775 37.07 4.86 1.96
C ILE A 775 36.20 4.56 0.74
N GLN A 776 35.17 3.74 0.94
CA GLN A 776 34.12 3.54 -0.06
C GLN A 776 32.95 4.46 0.28
N THR A 777 32.57 5.30 -0.69
CA THR A 777 31.34 6.08 -0.66
C THR A 777 30.37 5.63 -1.75
N ARG A 778 29.13 6.12 -1.70
CA ARG A 778 28.15 5.98 -2.79
C ARG A 778 28.62 6.59 -4.11
N ARG A 779 29.47 7.62 -4.08
CA ARG A 779 30.00 8.31 -5.26
C ARG A 779 31.19 7.58 -5.87
N GLY A 780 31.96 6.86 -5.06
CA GLY A 780 33.14 6.14 -5.53
C GLY A 780 34.10 5.83 -4.38
N LYS A 781 35.32 5.45 -4.73
CA LYS A 781 36.39 5.26 -3.76
C LYS A 781 37.15 6.55 -3.55
N VAL A 782 37.48 6.84 -2.31
CA VAL A 782 38.38 7.89 -1.88
C VAL A 782 39.56 7.21 -1.19
N VAL A 783 40.79 7.55 -1.57
CA VAL A 783 42.00 6.93 -1.02
C VAL A 783 42.82 8.00 -0.34
N PHE A 784 42.96 7.87 0.98
CA PHE A 784 43.89 8.68 1.76
C PHE A 784 45.29 8.06 1.62
N PRO A 785 46.32 8.82 1.20
CA PRO A 785 47.69 8.33 1.03
C PRO A 785 48.30 7.76 2.32
N LYS A 786 47.85 8.26 3.48
CA LYS A 786 48.19 7.80 4.82
C LYS A 786 46.93 7.72 5.66
N CYS A 787 46.93 6.87 6.68
CA CYS A 787 45.77 6.70 7.54
C CYS A 787 45.50 8.01 8.33
N PRO A 788 44.32 8.63 8.17
CA PRO A 788 43.98 9.83 8.90
C PRO A 788 43.77 9.52 10.40
N PRO A 789 43.86 10.53 11.29
CA PRO A 789 43.47 10.37 12.68
C PRO A 789 42.00 9.93 12.81
N ILE A 790 41.69 9.27 13.92
CA ILE A 790 40.32 8.82 14.20
C ILE A 790 39.36 10.01 14.36
N PRO A 791 38.09 9.85 13.95
CA PRO A 791 37.03 10.78 14.31
C PRO A 791 36.94 10.97 15.83
N VAL A 792 36.82 12.21 16.28
CA VAL A 792 36.71 12.59 17.69
C VAL A 792 35.30 13.08 17.98
N LYS A 793 34.75 12.68 19.14
CA LYS A 793 33.54 13.31 19.67
C LYS A 793 33.90 14.74 20.10
N PRO A 794 33.00 15.71 19.85
CA PRO A 794 33.15 17.08 20.31
C PRO A 794 33.21 17.17 21.85
#